data_AF-A0A7S3D9R1-F1
#
_entry.id   AF-A0A7S3D9R1-F1
#
_cell.length_a   1.000
_cell.length_b   1.000
_cell.length_c   1.000
_cell.angle_alpha   90.00
_cell.angle_beta   90.00
_cell.angle_gamma   90.00
#
_symmetry.space_group_name_H-M   'P 1'
#
loop_
_entity.id
_entity.type
_entity.pdbx_description
1 polymer ?
#
loop_
_entity_poly.entity_id
_entity_poly.type
_entity_poly.pdbx_seq_one_letter_code
_entity_poly.pdbx_strand_id
1 'polypeptide(L)'
;ELDSHLSPLLLQMFETVVEMCDGNDGNVSEALHNQAASITCGVMLKAAMRKEDVNNEGMRQLRTVCVRLLQVMLEAEKTRGETSSLLASLTPFMFAYTAERLFREGVVKSEVWQTKTENDNKKKKEKRKGVTKKERESKSLAMNMMEKERSVCEEGLLLYILAITTAEKRDNNVFVTPKRLHESAWLGDIAAASDGFSFFSLVLAPHLVANVEVVVGGKLKRLRYLRPLMAVKEWKRMTEFRSNLLYAVERENINDSIEDFFEKAEEIKDRIGIHTSLSRTQYKKTMHQHEPVKKKVSLVLNLVLNLAVFLFCSIAVPLPGENGYPLDEGGANSRVSMWIGFVSGWWGWSRGDSGATGANGTTNVNDPAFRYTCADNPLITILAVGHLLSSVMRTLAYYVVELPLIQRQAEDRVEKLRQDAKKESLLAEMKPIERLLLRFSDKTMRAMILAKSFLLSSGSFANYIYLLFAILGFVFPSERPFFYSLTLGIDLIYGNRLLKYVLLSVVVSKGSILQTGFLTFVVMYIFSSFSFLYMPNEYDAPGNEYDCSSLARCFSVHASFGLRTDISEVMADANSIFPRILYEDVYFVVVSLTIVAIFSGIIIDTFGELRENKRFIENDMASRCFICGHAASSFQKEPYGFRRHTKDDHCMWDYIQLAMYLEAKDETTYSYDEKYIHECLKIPTYDFLPVGRSLRLGEVDSA
;
A
#
# COMPACT_ATOMS: atom_id res chain seq x y z
N GLU A 1 -21.75 58.52 6.98
CA GLU A 1 -21.38 59.64 6.08
C GLU A 1 -20.05 59.41 5.33
N LEU A 2 -19.09 58.64 5.85
CA LEU A 2 -17.86 58.23 5.10
C LEU A 2 -18.08 57.08 4.09
N ASP A 3 -19.29 56.89 3.57
CA ASP A 3 -19.66 55.64 2.87
C ASP A 3 -19.50 55.66 1.34
N SER A 4 -19.52 56.84 0.71
CA SER A 4 -19.40 57.01 -0.75
C SER A 4 -18.02 57.50 -1.22
N HIS A 5 -17.20 58.02 -0.31
CA HIS A 5 -15.89 58.61 -0.61
C HIS A 5 -14.70 57.75 -0.16
N LEU A 6 -14.95 56.59 0.48
CA LEU A 6 -13.88 55.76 1.02
C LEU A 6 -12.97 55.21 -0.09
N SER A 7 -13.51 54.65 -1.19
CA SER A 7 -12.70 54.05 -2.26
C SER A 7 -11.66 55.00 -2.90
N PRO A 8 -12.02 56.24 -3.33
CA PRO A 8 -11.03 57.17 -3.88
C PRO A 8 -10.06 57.70 -2.83
N LEU A 9 -10.50 57.95 -1.59
CA LEU A 9 -9.63 58.41 -0.51
C LEU A 9 -8.60 57.33 -0.11
N LEU A 10 -9.04 56.06 -0.07
CA LEU A 10 -8.21 54.89 0.13
C LEU A 10 -7.19 54.76 -1.01
N LEU A 11 -7.61 54.91 -2.27
CA LEU A 11 -6.72 54.86 -3.43
C LEU A 11 -5.65 55.95 -3.37
N GLN A 12 -6.04 57.16 -2.98
CA GLN A 12 -5.15 58.31 -2.87
C GLN A 12 -4.16 58.12 -1.73
N MET A 13 -4.59 57.59 -0.58
CA MET A 13 -3.69 57.19 0.50
C MET A 13 -2.71 56.09 0.06
N PHE A 14 -3.15 55.14 -0.77
CA PHE A 14 -2.30 54.10 -1.34
C PHE A 14 -1.26 54.65 -2.31
N GLU A 15 -1.66 55.53 -3.24
CA GLU A 15 -0.72 56.19 -4.17
C GLU A 15 0.29 57.02 -3.40
N THR A 16 -0.13 57.73 -2.34
CA THR A 16 0.78 58.52 -1.51
C THR A 16 1.77 57.63 -0.75
N VAL A 17 1.32 56.47 -0.22
CA VAL A 17 2.22 55.51 0.43
C VAL A 17 3.19 54.86 -0.56
N VAL A 18 2.75 54.58 -1.79
CA VAL A 18 3.62 54.05 -2.85
C VAL A 18 4.65 55.10 -3.28
N GLU A 19 4.25 56.36 -3.47
CA GLU A 19 5.16 57.47 -3.78
C GLU A 19 6.15 57.76 -2.64
N MET A 20 5.72 57.64 -1.39
CA MET A 20 6.62 57.75 -0.22
C MET A 20 7.64 56.61 -0.14
N CYS A 21 7.31 55.41 -0.63
CA CYS A 21 8.24 54.27 -0.71
C CYS A 21 9.21 54.35 -1.90
N ASP A 22 8.83 55.02 -2.99
CA ASP A 22 9.70 55.30 -4.15
C ASP A 22 10.62 56.52 -3.92
N GLY A 23 10.31 57.35 -2.92
CA GLY A 23 11.07 58.56 -2.57
C GLY A 23 12.45 58.26 -1.99
N ASN A 24 13.49 58.80 -2.63
CA ASN A 24 14.90 58.57 -2.34
C ASN A 24 15.45 59.36 -1.12
N ASP A 25 14.57 59.92 -0.27
CA ASP A 25 14.94 60.87 0.77
C ASP A 25 15.16 60.18 2.12
N GLY A 26 16.44 59.86 2.38
CA GLY A 26 16.91 59.12 3.55
C GLY A 26 16.86 59.83 4.90
N ASN A 27 15.77 60.53 5.26
CA ASN A 27 15.71 61.26 6.54
C ASN A 27 14.42 61.16 7.37
N VAL A 28 13.55 60.19 7.08
CA VAL A 28 12.45 59.86 8.00
C VAL A 28 12.48 58.36 8.26
N SER A 29 12.89 57.99 9.47
CA SER A 29 12.91 56.64 10.05
C SER A 29 12.07 55.65 9.23
N GLU A 30 12.74 54.87 8.38
CA GLU A 30 12.17 53.83 7.53
C GLU A 30 11.19 52.93 8.32
N ALA A 31 11.50 52.68 9.60
CA ALA A 31 10.64 51.94 10.54
C ALA A 31 9.25 52.58 10.80
N LEU A 32 9.14 53.91 10.76
CA LEU A 32 7.91 54.66 11.00
C LEU A 32 7.01 54.65 9.75
N HIS A 33 7.61 54.80 8.57
CA HIS A 33 6.94 54.62 7.27
C HIS A 33 6.43 53.18 7.12
N ASN A 34 7.24 52.21 7.53
CA ASN A 34 6.93 50.79 7.48
C ASN A 34 5.80 50.38 8.45
N GLN A 35 5.80 50.92 9.67
CA GLN A 35 4.70 50.72 10.62
C GLN A 35 3.42 51.43 10.19
N ALA A 36 3.52 52.66 9.67
CA ALA A 36 2.37 53.40 9.17
C ALA A 36 1.71 52.68 8.00
N ALA A 37 2.48 52.17 7.02
CA ALA A 37 1.95 51.40 5.89
C ALA A 37 1.26 50.10 6.34
N SER A 38 1.84 49.38 7.32
CA SER A 38 1.24 48.15 7.87
C SER A 38 -0.06 48.42 8.63
N ILE A 39 -0.07 49.44 9.50
CA ILE A 39 -1.27 49.82 10.28
C ILE A 39 -2.36 50.33 9.34
N THR A 40 -2.00 51.13 8.34
CA THR A 40 -2.93 51.68 7.35
C THR A 40 -3.54 50.56 6.50
N CYS A 41 -2.72 49.65 5.96
CA CYS A 41 -3.23 48.47 5.22
C CYS A 41 -4.10 47.57 6.11
N GLY A 42 -3.71 47.35 7.38
CA GLY A 42 -4.46 46.51 8.31
C GLY A 42 -5.82 47.09 8.71
N VAL A 43 -5.90 48.39 8.99
CA VAL A 43 -7.16 49.10 9.29
C VAL A 43 -8.07 49.12 8.06
N MET A 44 -7.50 49.35 6.88
CA MET A 44 -8.26 49.42 5.62
C MET A 44 -8.78 48.06 5.17
N LEU A 45 -7.99 46.98 5.31
CA LEU A 45 -8.50 45.62 5.10
C LEU A 45 -9.61 45.27 6.07
N LYS A 46 -9.46 45.63 7.35
CA LYS A 46 -10.47 45.35 8.38
C LYS A 46 -11.77 46.12 8.12
N ALA A 47 -11.69 47.32 7.54
CA ALA A 47 -12.83 48.09 7.07
C ALA A 47 -13.47 47.50 5.81
N ALA A 48 -12.66 47.04 4.84
CA ALA A 48 -13.13 46.38 3.62
C ALA A 48 -13.80 45.02 3.91
N MET A 49 -13.25 44.23 4.85
CA MET A 49 -13.78 42.93 5.27
C MET A 49 -15.12 43.04 6.03
N ARG A 50 -15.35 44.15 6.74
CA ARG A 50 -16.59 44.40 7.50
C ARG A 50 -17.78 44.81 6.64
N LYS A 51 -17.57 45.21 5.37
CA LYS A 51 -18.68 45.55 4.46
C LYS A 51 -19.11 44.30 3.69
N GLU A 52 -20.41 44.03 3.70
CA GLU A 52 -21.05 42.99 2.87
C GLU A 52 -21.14 43.42 1.38
N ASP A 53 -21.10 44.73 1.09
CA ASP A 53 -21.33 45.33 -0.24
C ASP A 53 -20.10 46.07 -0.82
N VAL A 54 -18.91 45.47 -0.84
CA VAL A 54 -17.83 46.03 -1.66
C VAL A 54 -18.04 45.61 -3.11
N ASN A 55 -18.45 46.57 -3.96
CA ASN A 55 -18.59 46.36 -5.40
C ASN A 55 -17.33 45.70 -6.01
N ASN A 56 -17.54 44.77 -6.95
CA ASN A 56 -16.48 44.00 -7.64
C ASN A 56 -15.33 44.87 -8.20
N GLU A 57 -15.60 46.12 -8.55
CA GLU A 57 -14.61 47.05 -9.10
C GLU A 57 -13.68 47.64 -8.02
N GLY A 58 -14.20 47.98 -6.84
CA GLY A 58 -13.36 48.44 -5.72
C GLY A 58 -12.42 47.34 -5.21
N MET A 59 -12.88 46.09 -5.21
CA MET A 59 -12.06 44.91 -4.90
C MET A 59 -10.97 44.64 -5.94
N ARG A 60 -11.25 44.90 -7.24
CA ARG A 60 -10.23 44.81 -8.32
C ARG A 60 -9.15 45.86 -8.15
N GLN A 61 -9.52 47.09 -7.85
CA GLN A 61 -8.57 48.17 -7.63
C GLN A 61 -7.67 47.89 -6.42
N LEU A 62 -8.24 47.42 -5.31
CA LEU A 62 -7.47 47.00 -4.13
C LEU A 62 -6.49 45.86 -4.47
N ARG A 63 -6.90 44.89 -5.29
CA ARG A 63 -6.03 43.80 -5.78
C ARG A 63 -4.84 44.34 -6.58
N THR A 64 -5.07 45.23 -7.53
CA THR A 64 -4.01 45.80 -8.39
C THR A 64 -2.97 46.53 -7.55
N VAL A 65 -3.43 47.28 -6.54
CA VAL A 65 -2.56 48.03 -5.63
C VAL A 65 -1.75 47.09 -4.73
N CYS A 66 -2.40 46.09 -4.14
CA CYS A 66 -1.74 45.06 -3.32
C CYS A 66 -0.70 44.25 -4.10
N VAL A 67 -0.96 43.92 -5.37
CA VAL A 67 -0.01 43.20 -6.26
C VAL A 67 1.18 44.09 -6.62
N ARG A 68 0.95 45.38 -6.92
CA ARG A 68 2.03 46.36 -7.15
C ARG A 68 2.91 46.54 -5.92
N LEU A 69 2.32 46.68 -4.73
CA LEU A 69 3.04 46.72 -3.46
C LEU A 69 3.89 45.46 -3.25
N LEU A 70 3.35 44.28 -3.55
CA LEU A 70 4.10 43.03 -3.46
C LEU A 70 5.30 43.00 -4.42
N GLN A 71 5.11 43.45 -5.67
CA GLN A 71 6.17 43.51 -6.68
C GLN A 71 7.29 44.46 -6.27
N VAL A 72 6.95 45.67 -5.81
CA VAL A 72 7.92 46.66 -5.32
C VAL A 72 8.70 46.11 -4.11
N MET A 73 8.01 45.43 -3.20
CA MET A 73 8.65 44.84 -2.01
C MET A 73 9.54 43.63 -2.32
N LEU A 74 9.16 42.79 -3.28
CA LEU A 74 9.98 41.67 -3.75
C LEU A 74 11.24 42.15 -4.47
N GLU A 75 11.15 43.25 -5.24
CA GLU A 75 12.29 43.86 -5.91
C GLU A 75 13.24 44.54 -4.90
N ALA A 76 12.68 45.14 -3.85
CA ALA A 76 13.44 45.70 -2.73
C ALA A 76 14.14 44.61 -1.87
N GLU A 77 13.51 43.44 -1.69
CA GLU A 77 14.13 42.29 -1.01
C GLU A 77 15.33 41.73 -1.80
N LYS A 78 15.18 41.58 -3.12
CA LYS A 78 16.27 41.16 -4.02
C LYS A 78 17.47 42.09 -4.01
N THR A 79 17.26 43.38 -3.80
CA THR A 79 18.31 44.41 -3.94
C THR A 79 18.96 44.83 -2.62
N ARG A 80 18.22 44.79 -1.50
CA ARG A 80 18.69 45.36 -0.21
C ARG A 80 18.76 44.37 0.96
N GLY A 81 18.17 43.18 0.89
CA GLY A 81 18.24 42.17 1.96
C GLY A 81 17.60 42.55 3.32
N GLU A 82 17.10 43.78 3.49
CA GLU A 82 16.66 44.35 4.78
C GLU A 82 15.13 44.49 4.93
N THR A 83 14.33 44.15 3.90
CA THR A 83 12.86 44.32 3.89
C THR A 83 12.06 43.21 4.60
N SER A 84 12.71 42.37 5.41
CA SER A 84 12.07 41.22 6.08
C SER A 84 10.96 41.63 7.06
N SER A 85 11.07 42.82 7.68
CA SER A 85 10.09 43.34 8.65
C SER A 85 8.80 43.82 7.98
N LEU A 86 8.91 44.43 6.79
CA LEU A 86 7.78 44.95 6.04
C LEU A 86 6.96 43.81 5.41
N LEU A 87 7.65 42.86 4.77
CA LEU A 87 7.03 41.66 4.22
C LEU A 87 6.35 40.87 5.32
N ALA A 88 6.98 40.71 6.48
CA ALA A 88 6.34 40.12 7.65
C ALA A 88 5.07 40.89 8.01
N SER A 89 5.09 42.23 8.05
CA SER A 89 3.92 43.02 8.47
C SER A 89 2.71 42.98 7.51
N LEU A 90 2.92 42.80 6.20
CA LEU A 90 1.88 42.84 5.16
C LEU A 90 1.37 41.45 4.74
N THR A 91 2.21 40.43 4.82
CA THR A 91 1.88 39.04 4.42
C THR A 91 0.60 38.50 5.08
N PRO A 92 0.37 38.69 6.40
CA PRO A 92 -0.83 38.20 7.07
C PRO A 92 -2.12 38.85 6.56
N PHE A 93 -2.07 40.13 6.22
CA PHE A 93 -3.22 40.89 5.70
C PHE A 93 -3.51 40.47 4.26
N MET A 94 -2.49 40.41 3.41
CA MET A 94 -2.61 39.91 2.05
C MET A 94 -3.19 38.50 1.99
N PHE A 95 -2.71 37.63 2.89
CA PHE A 95 -3.24 36.27 3.05
C PHE A 95 -4.66 36.27 3.60
N ALA A 96 -5.00 37.05 4.63
CA ALA A 96 -6.36 37.15 5.15
C ALA A 96 -7.34 37.64 4.08
N TYR A 97 -6.97 38.64 3.26
CA TYR A 97 -7.78 39.12 2.14
C TYR A 97 -8.03 38.06 1.08
N THR A 98 -6.97 37.37 0.63
CA THR A 98 -7.12 36.29 -0.36
C THR A 98 -7.88 35.11 0.20
N ALA A 99 -7.62 34.72 1.45
CA ALA A 99 -8.32 33.63 2.13
C ALA A 99 -9.81 33.95 2.34
N GLU A 100 -10.16 35.17 2.72
CA GLU A 100 -11.55 35.62 2.90
C GLU A 100 -12.29 35.74 1.56
N ARG A 101 -11.62 36.24 0.51
CA ARG A 101 -12.17 36.28 -0.85
C ARG A 101 -12.43 34.88 -1.40
N LEU A 102 -11.45 33.98 -1.23
CA LEU A 102 -11.55 32.56 -1.59
C LEU A 102 -12.68 31.87 -0.82
N PHE A 103 -12.79 32.18 0.46
CA PHE A 103 -13.86 31.68 1.30
C PHE A 103 -15.22 32.18 0.79
N ARG A 104 -15.38 33.46 0.47
CA ARG A 104 -16.64 34.00 -0.06
C ARG A 104 -16.97 33.53 -1.49
N GLU A 105 -16.00 33.48 -2.41
CA GLU A 105 -16.22 33.02 -3.80
C GLU A 105 -16.48 31.50 -3.86
N GLY A 106 -15.79 30.69 -3.04
CA GLY A 106 -15.91 29.22 -3.03
C GLY A 106 -17.00 28.64 -2.12
N VAL A 107 -17.37 29.32 -1.01
CA VAL A 107 -18.36 28.81 -0.02
C VAL A 107 -19.79 29.20 -0.35
N VAL A 108 -20.06 30.26 -1.14
CA VAL A 108 -21.44 30.59 -1.57
C VAL A 108 -22.09 29.45 -2.39
N LYS A 109 -21.34 28.40 -2.75
CA LYS A 109 -21.87 27.15 -3.35
C LYS A 109 -21.76 25.88 -2.48
N SER A 110 -21.32 25.96 -1.21
CA SER A 110 -21.17 24.77 -0.35
C SER A 110 -21.87 24.99 1.01
N GLU A 111 -23.08 24.44 1.14
CA GLU A 111 -23.93 24.40 2.36
C GLU A 111 -23.26 23.71 3.57
N VAL A 112 -22.06 23.16 3.41
CA VAL A 112 -21.38 22.29 4.38
C VAL A 112 -20.70 23.06 5.52
N TRP A 113 -20.38 24.34 5.33
CA TRP A 113 -19.71 25.13 6.38
C TRP A 113 -20.68 25.86 7.32
N GLN A 114 -21.84 26.29 6.83
CA GLN A 114 -22.86 26.95 7.66
C GLN A 114 -23.47 26.03 8.73
N THR A 115 -23.61 24.73 8.43
CA THR A 115 -24.06 23.72 9.41
C THR A 115 -23.02 23.39 10.50
N LYS A 116 -21.79 23.87 10.34
CA LYS A 116 -20.65 23.60 11.23
C LYS A 116 -20.56 24.62 12.38
N THR A 117 -20.82 25.90 12.09
CA THR A 117 -20.81 26.98 13.09
C THR A 117 -21.99 26.90 14.07
N GLU A 118 -23.16 26.41 13.63
CA GLU A 118 -24.32 26.19 14.53
C GLU A 118 -24.14 25.01 15.49
N ASN A 119 -23.35 24.00 15.13
CA ASN A 119 -23.17 22.78 15.94
C ASN A 119 -21.99 22.84 16.92
N ASP A 120 -21.01 23.71 16.71
CA ASP A 120 -19.85 23.83 17.60
C ASP A 120 -20.18 24.50 18.95
N ASN A 121 -21.34 25.18 19.07
CA ASN A 121 -21.86 25.66 20.35
C ASN A 121 -22.49 24.56 21.23
N LYS A 122 -22.71 23.33 20.72
CA LYS A 122 -23.51 22.32 21.43
C LYS A 122 -22.82 21.03 21.88
N LYS A 123 -21.55 20.76 21.55
CA LYS A 123 -20.95 19.45 21.91
C LYS A 123 -19.53 19.52 22.48
N LYS A 124 -19.45 19.71 23.80
CA LYS A 124 -18.23 19.55 24.63
C LYS A 124 -18.04 18.13 25.22
N LYS A 125 -18.75 17.09 24.74
CA LYS A 125 -18.62 15.70 25.22
C LYS A 125 -18.75 14.68 24.07
N GLU A 126 -17.63 14.32 23.42
CA GLU A 126 -17.40 13.05 22.69
C GLU A 126 -16.01 13.05 22.01
N LYS A 127 -14.94 12.95 22.81
CA LYS A 127 -13.58 13.36 22.40
C LYS A 127 -12.71 12.33 21.65
N ARG A 128 -13.18 11.14 21.24
CA ARG A 128 -12.30 10.18 20.52
C ARG A 128 -12.83 9.60 19.21
N LYS A 129 -14.15 9.38 19.03
CA LYS A 129 -14.71 8.91 17.75
C LYS A 129 -15.13 10.05 16.80
N GLY A 130 -15.44 11.23 17.34
CA GLY A 130 -15.82 12.41 16.54
C GLY A 130 -14.68 13.07 15.77
N VAL A 131 -13.45 13.03 16.30
CA VAL A 131 -12.27 13.69 15.70
C VAL A 131 -11.95 13.09 14.33
N THR A 132 -11.98 11.77 14.18
CA THR A 132 -11.70 11.08 12.91
C THR A 132 -12.77 11.28 11.85
N LYS A 133 -14.03 11.55 12.25
CA LYS A 133 -15.12 11.87 11.32
C LYS A 133 -14.98 13.32 10.84
N LYS A 134 -14.78 14.25 11.78
CA LYS A 134 -14.55 15.67 11.51
C LYS A 134 -13.33 15.91 10.60
N GLU A 135 -12.22 15.17 10.81
CA GLU A 135 -11.01 15.25 9.99
C GLU A 135 -11.18 14.62 8.58
N ARG A 136 -12.05 13.61 8.44
CA ARG A 136 -12.37 13.02 7.13
C ARG A 136 -13.24 13.95 6.27
N GLU A 137 -14.19 14.62 6.90
CA GLU A 137 -15.09 15.57 6.24
C GLU A 137 -14.34 16.84 5.81
N SER A 138 -13.48 17.40 6.66
CA SER A 138 -12.62 18.53 6.32
C SER A 138 -11.69 18.22 5.13
N LYS A 139 -11.09 17.03 5.12
CA LYS A 139 -10.20 16.60 4.04
C LYS A 139 -10.92 16.37 2.72
N SER A 140 -12.15 15.84 2.75
CA SER A 140 -12.96 15.68 1.53
C SER A 140 -13.36 17.03 0.94
N LEU A 141 -13.68 18.00 1.81
CA LEU A 141 -14.01 19.36 1.41
C LEU A 141 -12.82 20.06 0.74
N ALA A 142 -11.64 20.01 1.35
CA ALA A 142 -10.41 20.58 0.78
C ALA A 142 -10.10 20.03 -0.63
N MET A 143 -10.27 18.72 -0.82
CA MET A 143 -10.06 18.06 -2.10
C MET A 143 -11.06 18.47 -3.18
N ASN A 144 -12.33 18.62 -2.82
CA ASN A 144 -13.38 19.03 -3.74
C ASN A 144 -13.20 20.50 -4.17
N MET A 145 -12.73 21.36 -3.27
CA MET A 145 -12.45 22.76 -3.58
C MET A 145 -11.27 22.92 -4.53
N MET A 146 -10.14 22.25 -4.26
CA MET A 146 -8.99 22.22 -5.17
C MET A 146 -9.33 21.71 -6.57
N GLU A 147 -10.33 20.84 -6.70
CA GLU A 147 -10.77 20.28 -7.99
C GLU A 147 -11.67 21.25 -8.77
N LYS A 148 -12.42 22.11 -8.08
CA LYS A 148 -13.30 23.12 -8.71
C LYS A 148 -12.57 24.43 -9.01
N GLU A 149 -11.70 24.89 -8.11
CA GLU A 149 -11.08 26.22 -8.15
C GLU A 149 -9.56 26.13 -7.90
N ARG A 150 -8.88 25.35 -8.75
CA ARG A 150 -7.46 25.00 -8.59
C ARG A 150 -6.53 26.21 -8.50
N SER A 151 -6.62 27.15 -9.44
CA SER A 151 -5.72 28.31 -9.53
C SER A 151 -5.78 29.17 -8.28
N VAL A 152 -6.99 29.47 -7.82
CA VAL A 152 -7.21 30.37 -6.68
C VAL A 152 -6.78 29.70 -5.37
N CYS A 153 -7.03 28.40 -5.23
CA CYS A 153 -6.55 27.65 -4.06
C CYS A 153 -5.01 27.53 -4.02
N GLU A 154 -4.36 27.33 -5.17
CA GLU A 154 -2.89 27.30 -5.27
C GLU A 154 -2.29 28.67 -4.87
N GLU A 155 -2.84 29.78 -5.36
CA GLU A 155 -2.43 31.13 -4.95
C GLU A 155 -2.59 31.35 -3.43
N GLY A 156 -3.74 30.98 -2.87
CA GLY A 156 -4.00 31.08 -1.43
C GLY A 156 -3.04 30.22 -0.59
N LEU A 157 -2.71 29.01 -1.04
CA LEU A 157 -1.76 28.14 -0.34
C LEU A 157 -0.31 28.63 -0.43
N LEU A 158 0.09 29.27 -1.54
CA LEU A 158 1.40 29.91 -1.65
C LEU A 158 1.53 31.09 -0.69
N LEU A 159 0.50 31.92 -0.59
CA LEU A 159 0.45 33.01 0.40
C LEU A 159 0.44 32.47 1.83
N TYR A 160 -0.21 31.32 2.07
CA TYR A 160 -0.14 30.63 3.36
C TYR A 160 1.29 30.19 3.68
N ILE A 161 1.99 29.57 2.73
CA ILE A 161 3.40 29.18 2.89
C ILE A 161 4.24 30.40 3.27
N LEU A 162 4.06 31.53 2.57
CA LEU A 162 4.76 32.79 2.87
C LEU A 162 4.44 33.29 4.30
N ALA A 163 3.18 33.23 4.73
CA ALA A 163 2.76 33.62 6.07
C ALA A 163 3.40 32.75 7.17
N ILE A 164 3.49 31.43 6.96
CA ILE A 164 4.17 30.54 7.90
C ILE A 164 5.69 30.83 7.90
N THR A 165 6.29 31.19 6.76
CA THR A 165 7.76 31.38 6.65
C THR A 165 8.17 32.67 7.35
N THR A 166 7.36 33.71 7.19
CA THR A 166 7.53 34.98 7.89
C THR A 166 7.32 34.82 9.40
N ALA A 167 6.32 34.04 9.83
CA ALA A 167 6.10 33.73 11.25
C ALA A 167 7.28 32.98 11.89
N GLU A 168 7.80 31.94 11.21
CA GLU A 168 8.94 31.17 11.71
C GLU A 168 10.19 32.02 11.88
N LYS A 169 10.51 32.88 10.90
CA LYS A 169 11.66 33.79 10.94
C LYS A 169 11.51 34.88 12.02
N ARG A 170 10.31 35.43 12.18
CA ARG A 170 10.04 36.55 13.10
C ARG A 170 10.05 36.12 14.57
N ASP A 171 9.37 35.03 14.88
CA ASP A 171 9.23 34.55 16.26
C ASP A 171 10.46 33.74 16.71
N ASN A 172 11.44 33.53 15.81
CA ASN A 172 12.53 32.57 15.95
C ASN A 172 12.03 31.20 16.45
N ASN A 173 10.81 30.85 16.03
CA ASN A 173 10.04 29.76 16.60
C ASN A 173 9.97 28.62 15.59
N VAL A 174 10.86 27.64 15.79
CA VAL A 174 10.99 26.43 14.97
C VAL A 174 9.70 25.58 14.99
N PHE A 175 8.78 25.85 15.91
CA PHE A 175 7.54 25.08 16.09
C PHE A 175 6.38 25.52 15.20
N VAL A 176 6.54 26.59 14.41
CA VAL A 176 5.49 27.05 13.49
C VAL A 176 5.35 26.06 12.33
N THR A 177 4.22 25.36 12.28
CA THR A 177 3.89 24.38 11.23
C THR A 177 2.58 24.75 10.53
N PRO A 178 2.35 24.28 9.28
CA PRO A 178 1.10 24.49 8.55
C PRO A 178 -0.16 24.08 9.30
N LYS A 179 -0.05 23.18 10.27
CA LYS A 179 -1.18 22.69 11.08
C LYS A 179 -1.47 23.56 12.29
N ARG A 180 -0.54 24.43 12.69
CA ARG A 180 -0.53 25.16 13.96
C ARG A 180 -0.23 26.65 13.79
N LEU A 181 -0.38 27.20 12.58
CA LEU A 181 -0.21 28.63 12.38
C LEU A 181 -1.16 29.46 13.27
N HIS A 182 -2.36 28.93 13.52
CA HIS A 182 -3.33 29.51 14.47
C HIS A 182 -2.86 29.54 15.93
N GLU A 183 -1.86 28.75 16.32
CA GLU A 183 -1.28 28.76 17.67
C GLU A 183 -0.19 29.85 17.82
N SER A 184 0.24 30.48 16.71
CA SER A 184 1.21 31.58 16.78
C SER A 184 0.54 32.83 17.36
N ALA A 185 1.18 33.46 18.34
CA ALA A 185 0.65 34.67 18.98
C ALA A 185 0.51 35.83 17.98
N TRP A 186 1.39 35.89 16.98
CA TRP A 186 1.42 36.94 15.99
C TRP A 186 0.30 36.86 14.93
N LEU A 187 -0.08 35.65 14.49
CA LEU A 187 -1.19 35.48 13.54
C LEU A 187 -2.53 35.15 14.22
N GLY A 188 -2.53 34.87 15.54
CA GLY A 188 -3.74 34.58 16.31
C GLY A 188 -4.81 35.67 16.20
N ASP A 189 -4.40 36.94 16.21
CA ASP A 189 -5.32 38.09 16.09
C ASP A 189 -5.94 38.21 14.68
N ILE A 190 -5.25 37.73 13.65
CA ILE A 190 -5.70 37.73 12.25
C ILE A 190 -6.54 36.50 11.95
N ALA A 191 -6.16 35.34 12.52
CA ALA A 191 -6.95 34.11 12.50
C ALA A 191 -8.31 34.27 13.19
N ALA A 192 -8.34 35.03 14.29
CA ALA A 192 -9.58 35.38 14.99
C ALA A 192 -10.47 36.38 14.23
N ALA A 193 -9.91 37.09 13.23
CA ALA A 193 -10.60 38.13 12.47
C ALA A 193 -11.08 37.68 11.07
N SER A 194 -10.67 36.50 10.58
CA SER A 194 -11.03 35.97 9.27
C SER A 194 -11.40 34.48 9.34
N ASP A 195 -12.66 34.18 9.01
CA ASP A 195 -13.14 32.80 8.87
C ASP A 195 -12.41 32.07 7.73
N GLY A 196 -12.02 32.81 6.68
CA GLY A 196 -11.20 32.31 5.58
C GLY A 196 -9.81 31.86 6.03
N PHE A 197 -9.13 32.65 6.87
CA PHE A 197 -7.82 32.29 7.43
C PHE A 197 -7.90 30.99 8.23
N SER A 198 -8.87 30.91 9.15
CA SER A 198 -9.12 29.74 9.97
C SER A 198 -9.46 28.51 9.12
N PHE A 199 -10.22 28.70 8.03
CA PHE A 199 -10.52 27.65 7.07
C PHE A 199 -9.25 27.13 6.35
N PHE A 200 -8.42 28.00 5.79
CA PHE A 200 -7.19 27.57 5.12
C PHE A 200 -6.22 26.88 6.09
N SER A 201 -6.03 27.44 7.29
CA SER A 201 -5.11 26.91 8.30
C SER A 201 -5.56 25.57 8.90
N LEU A 202 -6.87 25.36 9.11
CA LEU A 202 -7.39 24.16 9.76
C LEU A 202 -7.88 23.09 8.78
N VAL A 203 -8.20 23.45 7.53
CA VAL A 203 -8.86 22.54 6.56
C VAL A 203 -8.00 22.25 5.33
N LEU A 204 -7.46 23.26 4.64
CA LEU A 204 -6.71 23.04 3.40
C LEU A 204 -5.23 22.73 3.64
N ALA A 205 -4.52 23.64 4.32
CA ALA A 205 -3.07 23.58 4.44
C ALA A 205 -2.52 22.33 5.15
N PRO A 206 -3.16 21.78 6.21
CA PRO A 206 -2.72 20.53 6.86
C PRO A 206 -2.64 19.31 5.92
N HIS A 207 -3.32 19.37 4.78
CA HIS A 207 -3.45 18.26 3.84
C HIS A 207 -2.74 18.51 2.51
N LEU A 208 -2.43 19.75 2.17
CA LEU A 208 -1.89 20.15 0.86
C LEU A 208 -0.50 20.79 0.96
N VAL A 209 -0.14 21.35 2.11
CA VAL A 209 1.22 21.85 2.37
C VAL A 209 2.01 20.75 3.05
N ALA A 210 3.21 20.50 2.55
CA ALA A 210 4.19 19.64 3.20
C ALA A 210 5.35 20.48 3.74
N ASN A 211 5.90 20.00 4.85
CA ASN A 211 7.11 20.53 5.46
C ASN A 211 8.14 19.42 5.48
N VAL A 212 9.36 19.73 5.05
CA VAL A 212 10.51 18.82 5.16
C VAL A 212 11.75 19.60 5.57
N GLU A 213 12.59 18.98 6.39
CA GLU A 213 13.91 19.52 6.72
C GLU A 213 14.94 18.93 5.74
N VAL A 214 15.80 19.78 5.19
CA VAL A 214 16.80 19.42 4.17
C VAL A 214 18.12 20.12 4.46
N VAL A 215 19.22 19.49 4.06
CA VAL A 215 20.57 20.04 4.15
C VAL A 215 20.99 20.52 2.76
N VAL A 216 21.22 21.83 2.61
CA VAL A 216 21.70 22.42 1.35
C VAL A 216 22.89 23.31 1.64
N GLY A 217 24.02 23.04 0.98
CA GLY A 217 25.28 23.75 1.24
C GLY A 217 25.76 23.61 2.69
N GLY A 218 25.53 22.46 3.30
CA GLY A 218 25.90 22.16 4.69
C GLY A 218 25.00 22.78 5.77
N LYS A 219 24.01 23.60 5.40
CA LYS A 219 23.08 24.25 6.35
C LYS A 219 21.74 23.54 6.39
N LEU A 220 21.19 23.39 7.59
CA LEU A 220 19.85 22.83 7.78
C LEU A 220 18.79 23.88 7.48
N LYS A 221 17.90 23.59 6.54
CA LYS A 221 16.81 24.49 6.14
C LYS A 221 15.48 23.75 6.12
N ARG A 222 14.39 24.51 6.24
CA ARG A 222 13.02 24.00 6.07
C ARG A 222 12.52 24.33 4.67
N LEU A 223 12.23 23.30 3.89
CA LEU A 223 11.60 23.42 2.58
C LEU A 223 10.10 23.16 2.71
N ARG A 224 9.29 24.03 2.09
CA ARG A 224 7.83 23.90 2.06
C ARG A 224 7.35 23.87 0.63
N TYR A 225 6.49 22.92 0.33
CA TYR A 225 5.99 22.72 -1.03
C TYR A 225 4.52 22.29 -1.01
N LEU A 226 3.87 22.47 -2.16
CA LEU A 226 2.49 22.05 -2.39
C LEU A 226 2.48 20.60 -2.85
N ARG A 227 1.82 19.73 -2.09
CA ARG A 227 1.66 18.32 -2.44
C ARG A 227 0.86 18.22 -3.74
N PRO A 228 1.30 17.39 -4.70
CA PRO A 228 0.52 17.18 -5.93
C PRO A 228 -0.87 16.60 -5.61
N LEU A 229 -1.94 17.33 -5.95
CA LEU A 229 -3.33 17.00 -5.53
C LEU A 229 -3.74 15.55 -5.87
N MET A 230 -3.39 15.11 -7.08
CA MET A 230 -3.69 13.75 -7.55
C MET A 230 -2.90 12.69 -6.78
N ALA A 231 -1.65 12.98 -6.43
CA ALA A 231 -0.86 12.12 -5.55
C ALA A 231 -1.52 12.01 -4.18
N VAL A 232 -2.02 13.09 -3.59
CA VAL A 232 -2.67 13.04 -2.26
C VAL A 232 -3.97 12.22 -2.27
N LYS A 233 -4.75 12.24 -3.36
CA LYS A 233 -5.95 11.40 -3.51
C LYS A 233 -5.60 9.90 -3.58
N GLU A 234 -4.64 9.53 -4.42
CA GLU A 234 -4.26 8.13 -4.62
C GLU A 234 -3.42 7.56 -3.48
N TRP A 235 -2.59 8.40 -2.83
CA TRP A 235 -1.81 8.07 -1.63
C TRP A 235 -2.66 7.46 -0.52
N LYS A 236 -3.92 7.92 -0.38
CA LYS A 236 -4.87 7.39 0.61
C LYS A 236 -5.22 5.93 0.36
N ARG A 237 -5.30 5.51 -0.90
CA ARG A 237 -5.71 4.14 -1.28
C ARG A 237 -4.58 3.14 -1.03
N MET A 238 -3.33 3.60 -1.04
CA MET A 238 -2.13 2.76 -0.89
C MET A 238 -1.78 2.48 0.58
N THR A 239 -2.77 2.17 1.44
CA THR A 239 -2.48 1.79 2.85
C THR A 239 -1.70 0.48 2.95
N GLU A 240 -1.99 -0.48 2.07
CA GLU A 240 -1.32 -1.78 2.05
C GLU A 240 0.13 -1.69 1.61
N PHE A 241 0.36 -1.01 0.48
CA PHE A 241 1.71 -0.81 -0.05
C PHE A 241 2.59 -0.06 0.93
N ARG A 242 2.07 0.98 1.60
CA ARG A 242 2.81 1.69 2.65
C ARG A 242 3.19 0.77 3.81
N SER A 243 2.28 -0.09 4.27
CA SER A 243 2.65 -1.07 5.30
C SER A 243 3.70 -2.05 4.78
N ASN A 244 3.55 -2.59 3.57
CA ASN A 244 4.50 -3.55 3.01
C ASN A 244 5.89 -2.94 2.83
N LEU A 245 5.98 -1.68 2.36
CA LEU A 245 7.23 -0.93 2.25
C LEU A 245 7.92 -0.80 3.62
N LEU A 246 7.17 -0.39 4.65
CA LEU A 246 7.73 -0.25 6.01
C LEU A 246 8.35 -1.54 6.56
N TYR A 247 7.75 -2.68 6.23
CA TYR A 247 8.22 -4.00 6.65
C TYR A 247 9.29 -4.59 5.73
N ALA A 248 9.41 -4.08 4.50
CA ALA A 248 10.40 -4.54 3.54
C ALA A 248 11.75 -3.83 3.71
N VAL A 249 11.78 -2.64 4.31
CA VAL A 249 13.02 -1.86 4.46
C VAL A 249 13.96 -2.49 5.49
N GLU A 250 15.21 -2.70 5.09
CA GLU A 250 16.30 -3.16 5.96
C GLU A 250 16.72 -2.03 6.92
N ARG A 251 17.03 -2.36 8.20
CA ARG A 251 17.15 -1.37 9.29
C ARG A 251 18.46 -1.41 10.08
N GLU A 252 19.50 -2.05 9.54
CA GLU A 252 20.80 -2.21 10.20
C GLU A 252 21.50 -0.86 10.40
N ASN A 253 21.65 -0.09 9.32
CA ASN A 253 22.29 1.22 9.29
C ASN A 253 21.34 2.27 8.70
N ILE A 254 21.38 3.51 9.17
CA ILE A 254 20.47 4.57 8.73
C ILE A 254 20.64 4.93 7.26
N ASN A 255 21.88 4.99 6.75
CA ASN A 255 22.15 5.34 5.36
C ASN A 255 21.61 4.25 4.41
N ASP A 256 21.91 2.99 4.72
CA ASP A 256 21.44 1.85 3.93
C ASP A 256 19.90 1.73 4.01
N SER A 257 19.31 2.01 5.18
CA SER A 257 17.84 2.05 5.35
C SER A 257 17.18 3.11 4.47
N ILE A 258 17.83 4.26 4.31
CA ILE A 258 17.34 5.38 3.49
C ILE A 258 17.42 5.00 2.02
N GLU A 259 18.56 4.50 1.56
CA GLU A 259 18.75 4.06 0.17
C GLU A 259 17.73 2.99 -0.21
N ASP A 260 17.61 1.95 0.61
CA ASP A 260 16.64 0.87 0.41
C ASP A 260 15.18 1.37 0.44
N PHE A 261 14.87 2.34 1.32
CA PHE A 261 13.55 2.97 1.36
C PHE A 261 13.21 3.73 0.09
N PHE A 262 14.13 4.56 -0.43
CA PHE A 262 13.89 5.31 -1.66
C PHE A 262 13.86 4.41 -2.89
N GLU A 263 14.74 3.40 -2.98
CA GLU A 263 14.71 2.41 -4.06
C GLU A 263 13.36 1.69 -4.11
N LYS A 264 12.87 1.19 -2.96
CA LYS A 264 11.56 0.52 -2.90
C LYS A 264 10.39 1.49 -3.04
N ALA A 265 10.57 2.77 -2.72
CA ALA A 265 9.54 3.80 -2.88
C ALA A 265 9.30 4.20 -4.35
N GLU A 266 10.26 3.96 -5.26
CA GLU A 266 10.09 4.20 -6.70
C GLU A 266 8.87 3.44 -7.26
N GLU A 267 8.64 2.19 -6.83
CA GLU A 267 7.45 1.44 -7.24
C GLU A 267 6.15 2.16 -6.86
N ILE A 268 6.11 2.76 -5.66
CA ILE A 268 4.94 3.51 -5.20
C ILE A 268 4.76 4.76 -6.06
N LYS A 269 5.86 5.46 -6.36
CA LYS A 269 5.86 6.66 -7.19
C LYS A 269 5.27 6.37 -8.58
N ASP A 270 5.76 5.32 -9.23
CA ASP A 270 5.29 4.88 -10.53
C ASP A 270 3.82 4.49 -10.53
N ARG A 271 3.41 3.74 -9.51
CA ARG A 271 2.01 3.34 -9.33
C ARG A 271 1.11 4.57 -9.19
N ILE A 272 1.51 5.59 -8.42
CA ILE A 272 0.75 6.84 -8.30
C ILE A 272 0.69 7.58 -9.64
N GLY A 273 1.79 7.63 -10.39
CA GLY A 273 1.84 8.21 -11.74
C GLY A 273 0.84 7.54 -12.69
N ILE A 274 0.81 6.20 -12.68
CA ILE A 274 -0.12 5.40 -13.48
C ILE A 274 -1.56 5.62 -13.04
N HIS A 275 -1.87 5.61 -11.74
CA HIS A 275 -3.22 5.92 -11.28
C HIS A 275 -3.69 7.31 -11.72
N THR A 276 -2.78 8.28 -11.70
CA THR A 276 -3.05 9.63 -12.18
C THR A 276 -3.34 9.65 -13.68
N SER A 277 -2.57 8.93 -14.50
CA SER A 277 -2.79 8.85 -15.95
C SER A 277 -4.09 8.11 -16.29
N LEU A 278 -4.40 7.02 -15.59
CA LEU A 278 -5.63 6.23 -15.77
C LEU A 278 -6.89 7.03 -15.40
N SER A 279 -6.79 7.95 -14.45
CA SER A 279 -7.91 8.79 -14.01
C SER A 279 -8.42 9.77 -15.09
N ARG A 280 -7.64 9.99 -16.17
CA ARG A 280 -8.01 10.89 -17.27
C ARG A 280 -9.11 10.33 -18.18
N THR A 281 -9.24 9.00 -18.28
CA THR A 281 -10.25 8.36 -19.15
C THR A 281 -11.37 7.76 -18.30
N GLN A 282 -12.63 8.08 -18.61
CA GLN A 282 -13.79 7.70 -17.79
C GLN A 282 -13.92 6.18 -17.59
N TYR A 283 -13.69 5.37 -18.64
CA TYR A 283 -13.74 3.91 -18.54
C TYR A 283 -12.67 3.33 -17.61
N LYS A 284 -11.41 3.76 -17.77
CA LYS A 284 -10.27 3.32 -16.95
C LYS A 284 -10.45 3.76 -15.48
N LYS A 285 -10.98 4.96 -15.27
CA LYS A 285 -11.37 5.49 -13.96
C LYS A 285 -12.40 4.59 -13.28
N THR A 286 -13.50 4.23 -13.95
CA THR A 286 -14.50 3.32 -13.38
C THR A 286 -13.93 1.92 -13.11
N MET A 287 -13.04 1.44 -14.00
CA MET A 287 -12.42 0.12 -13.83
C MET A 287 -11.55 0.04 -12.58
N HIS A 288 -10.75 1.07 -12.33
CA HIS A 288 -9.84 1.18 -11.19
C HIS A 288 -10.56 1.56 -9.88
N GLN A 289 -11.43 2.58 -9.89
CA GLN A 289 -12.04 3.12 -8.67
C GLN A 289 -12.84 2.09 -7.88
N HIS A 290 -13.42 1.10 -8.57
CA HIS A 290 -14.23 0.05 -7.96
C HIS A 290 -13.49 -1.28 -7.81
N GLU A 291 -12.17 -1.36 -8.02
CA GLU A 291 -11.39 -2.58 -7.80
C GLU A 291 -11.64 -3.27 -6.43
N PRO A 292 -11.60 -2.57 -5.27
CA PRO A 292 -11.84 -3.22 -3.99
C PRO A 292 -13.29 -3.70 -3.84
N VAL A 293 -14.25 -3.01 -4.48
CA VAL A 293 -15.65 -3.41 -4.49
C VAL A 293 -15.81 -4.67 -5.35
N LYS A 294 -15.19 -4.73 -6.53
CA LYS A 294 -15.20 -5.90 -7.41
C LYS A 294 -14.60 -7.13 -6.73
N LYS A 295 -13.49 -6.98 -6.00
CA LYS A 295 -12.91 -8.07 -5.19
C LYS A 295 -13.90 -8.58 -4.14
N LYS A 296 -14.58 -7.67 -3.41
CA LYS A 296 -15.59 -8.06 -2.42
C LYS A 296 -16.81 -8.73 -3.06
N VAL A 297 -17.31 -8.21 -4.18
CA VAL A 297 -18.44 -8.81 -4.91
C VAL A 297 -18.08 -10.21 -5.39
N SER A 298 -16.90 -10.39 -5.96
CA SER A 298 -16.41 -11.70 -6.41
C SER A 298 -16.29 -12.69 -5.24
N LEU A 299 -15.74 -12.27 -4.09
CA LEU A 299 -15.67 -13.08 -2.87
C LEU A 299 -17.06 -13.48 -2.35
N VAL A 300 -18.00 -12.54 -2.23
CA VAL A 300 -19.36 -12.84 -1.76
C VAL A 300 -20.06 -13.81 -2.70
N LEU A 301 -19.92 -13.60 -3.99
CA LEU A 301 -20.52 -14.48 -5.00
C LEU A 301 -19.91 -15.89 -4.95
N ASN A 302 -18.59 -15.98 -4.75
CA ASN A 302 -17.89 -17.24 -4.59
C ASN A 302 -18.31 -17.99 -3.31
N LEU A 303 -18.52 -17.25 -2.21
CA LEU A 303 -19.01 -17.81 -0.94
C LEU A 303 -20.42 -18.37 -1.10
N VAL A 304 -21.32 -17.62 -1.74
CA VAL A 304 -22.70 -18.06 -2.00
C VAL A 304 -22.71 -19.27 -2.95
N LEU A 305 -21.86 -19.27 -3.98
CA LEU A 305 -21.70 -20.40 -4.90
C LEU A 305 -21.22 -21.67 -4.18
N ASN A 306 -20.17 -21.58 -3.36
CA ASN A 306 -19.67 -22.71 -2.59
C ASN A 306 -20.70 -23.21 -1.56
N LEU A 307 -21.46 -22.31 -0.94
CA LEU A 307 -22.56 -22.68 -0.04
C LEU A 307 -23.68 -23.41 -0.79
N ALA A 308 -24.06 -22.94 -1.98
CA ALA A 308 -25.04 -23.62 -2.82
C ALA A 308 -24.55 -25.00 -3.26
N VAL A 309 -23.27 -25.12 -3.65
CA VAL A 309 -22.67 -26.42 -3.97
C VAL A 309 -22.68 -27.34 -2.76
N PHE A 310 -22.34 -26.84 -1.56
CA PHE A 310 -22.37 -27.61 -0.33
C PHE A 310 -23.78 -28.12 0.02
N LEU A 311 -24.82 -27.30 -0.15
CA LEU A 311 -26.19 -27.66 0.20
C LEU A 311 -26.88 -28.55 -0.83
N PHE A 312 -26.55 -28.43 -2.12
CA PHE A 312 -27.31 -29.04 -3.21
C PHE A 312 -26.54 -30.05 -4.04
N CYS A 313 -25.22 -30.18 -3.89
CA CYS A 313 -24.47 -31.23 -4.60
C CYS A 313 -24.47 -32.53 -3.81
N SER A 314 -25.01 -33.58 -4.41
CA SER A 314 -24.98 -34.95 -3.89
C SER A 314 -24.44 -35.89 -4.97
N ILE A 315 -23.79 -36.97 -4.51
CA ILE A 315 -23.37 -38.05 -5.39
C ILE A 315 -24.60 -38.93 -5.58
N ALA A 316 -25.19 -38.91 -6.77
CA ALA A 316 -26.21 -39.88 -7.11
C ALA A 316 -25.52 -41.21 -7.42
N VAL A 317 -25.62 -42.15 -6.49
CA VAL A 317 -25.33 -43.56 -6.77
C VAL A 317 -26.50 -44.08 -7.61
N PRO A 318 -26.28 -44.58 -8.83
CA PRO A 318 -27.36 -45.22 -9.57
C PRO A 318 -27.83 -46.43 -8.77
N LEU A 319 -29.10 -46.41 -8.35
CA LEU A 319 -29.72 -47.57 -7.73
C LEU A 319 -29.75 -48.70 -8.79
N PRO A 320 -29.32 -49.93 -8.44
CA PRO A 320 -29.49 -51.05 -9.35
C PRO A 320 -31.00 -51.27 -9.57
N GLY A 321 -31.41 -51.25 -10.84
CA GLY A 321 -32.78 -51.54 -11.24
C GLY A 321 -33.17 -52.97 -10.85
N GLU A 322 -34.48 -53.15 -10.61
CA GLU A 322 -35.15 -54.43 -10.41
C GLU A 322 -34.62 -55.51 -11.36
N ASN A 323 -33.71 -56.35 -10.87
CA ASN A 323 -33.52 -57.76 -11.23
C ASN A 323 -32.47 -58.31 -10.26
N GLY A 324 -32.92 -59.14 -9.32
CA GLY A 324 -32.15 -59.57 -8.17
C GLY A 324 -30.89 -60.35 -8.53
N TYR A 325 -29.78 -59.94 -7.93
CA TYR A 325 -28.61 -60.77 -7.61
C TYR A 325 -28.10 -60.33 -6.23
N PRO A 326 -27.61 -61.25 -5.38
CA PRO A 326 -27.28 -60.93 -4.00
C PRO A 326 -26.01 -60.08 -3.91
N LEU A 327 -25.96 -59.28 -2.84
CA LEU A 327 -24.81 -58.50 -2.41
C LEU A 327 -23.64 -59.44 -2.11
N ASP A 328 -22.52 -59.29 -2.84
CA ASP A 328 -21.22 -59.66 -2.30
C ASP A 328 -20.70 -58.48 -1.47
N GLU A 329 -20.73 -58.66 -0.15
CA GLU A 329 -19.98 -57.86 0.80
C GLU A 329 -18.48 -58.13 0.59
N GLY A 330 -17.80 -57.31 -0.20
CA GLY A 330 -16.35 -57.42 -0.35
C GLY A 330 -15.76 -56.46 -1.36
N GLY A 331 -15.08 -55.41 -0.89
CA GLY A 331 -14.23 -54.59 -1.76
C GLY A 331 -14.07 -53.14 -1.32
N ALA A 332 -13.43 -52.91 -0.18
CA ALA A 332 -13.01 -51.60 0.31
C ALA A 332 -11.85 -50.95 -0.50
N ASN A 333 -11.62 -51.35 -1.75
CA ASN A 333 -10.44 -50.96 -2.54
C ASN A 333 -10.71 -50.08 -3.78
N SER A 334 -11.62 -49.11 -3.70
CA SER A 334 -11.83 -48.14 -4.79
C SER A 334 -11.46 -46.69 -4.49
N ARG A 335 -10.84 -46.39 -3.34
CA ARG A 335 -10.42 -45.01 -3.02
C ARG A 335 -9.09 -44.60 -3.68
N VAL A 336 -8.30 -45.56 -4.18
CA VAL A 336 -7.00 -45.30 -4.84
C VAL A 336 -7.15 -45.02 -6.34
N SER A 337 -8.24 -45.45 -6.98
CA SER A 337 -8.47 -45.23 -8.41
C SER A 337 -8.80 -43.77 -8.78
N MET A 338 -9.21 -42.95 -7.81
CA MET A 338 -9.54 -41.54 -8.03
C MET A 338 -8.28 -40.66 -8.20
N TRP A 339 -7.16 -41.02 -7.56
CA TRP A 339 -5.87 -40.34 -7.74
C TRP A 339 -5.12 -40.80 -8.98
N ILE A 340 -5.19 -42.11 -9.30
CA ILE A 340 -4.55 -42.66 -10.50
C ILE A 340 -5.27 -42.15 -11.76
N GLY A 341 -6.61 -42.07 -11.75
CA GLY A 341 -7.40 -41.47 -12.84
C GLY A 341 -7.06 -39.99 -13.10
N PHE A 342 -6.72 -39.23 -12.05
CA PHE A 342 -6.32 -37.83 -12.15
C PHE A 342 -4.96 -37.64 -12.85
N VAL A 343 -4.02 -38.59 -12.69
CA VAL A 343 -2.71 -38.56 -13.36
C VAL A 343 -2.75 -39.21 -14.74
N SER A 344 -3.50 -40.31 -14.91
CA SER A 344 -3.59 -41.04 -16.18
C SER A 344 -4.46 -40.33 -17.23
N GLY A 345 -5.39 -39.46 -16.82
CA GLY A 345 -6.17 -38.62 -17.75
C GLY A 345 -5.34 -37.52 -18.44
N TRP A 346 -4.20 -37.13 -17.86
CA TRP A 346 -3.31 -36.09 -18.41
C TRP A 346 -2.20 -36.62 -19.32
N TRP A 347 -1.81 -37.89 -19.16
CA TRP A 347 -0.86 -38.57 -20.03
C TRP A 347 -1.57 -39.74 -20.68
N GLY A 348 -1.99 -39.57 -21.93
CA GLY A 348 -2.71 -40.57 -22.71
C GLY A 348 -1.93 -41.89 -22.85
N TRP A 349 -2.04 -42.76 -21.85
CA TRP A 349 -1.64 -44.15 -21.88
C TRP A 349 -2.89 -45.00 -21.77
N SER A 350 -3.49 -45.26 -22.93
CA SER A 350 -4.44 -46.34 -23.12
C SER A 350 -3.71 -47.65 -22.86
N ARG A 351 -4.15 -48.40 -21.83
CA ARG A 351 -3.71 -49.79 -21.66
C ARG A 351 -4.77 -50.67 -22.31
N GLY A 352 -4.41 -51.18 -23.49
CA GLY A 352 -5.17 -52.19 -24.21
C GLY A 352 -5.02 -53.59 -23.63
N ASP A 353 -5.85 -54.46 -24.20
CA ASP A 353 -5.91 -55.93 -24.20
C ASP A 353 -7.18 -56.47 -23.52
N SER A 354 -8.01 -57.35 -24.12
CA SER A 354 -7.98 -57.99 -25.43
C SER A 354 -9.32 -58.75 -25.68
N GLY A 355 -9.78 -58.79 -26.95
CA GLY A 355 -10.54 -59.90 -27.54
C GLY A 355 -12.08 -59.96 -27.42
N ALA A 356 -12.80 -59.52 -28.46
CA ALA A 356 -13.75 -60.33 -29.26
C ALA A 356 -14.72 -59.46 -30.10
N THR A 357 -14.47 -59.44 -31.41
CA THR A 357 -15.41 -59.45 -32.55
C THR A 357 -16.86 -58.96 -32.38
N GLY A 358 -17.27 -58.02 -33.23
CA GLY A 358 -18.68 -57.88 -33.63
C GLY A 358 -19.12 -56.45 -33.93
N ALA A 359 -19.18 -56.11 -35.21
CA ALA A 359 -19.79 -54.89 -35.71
C ALA A 359 -21.29 -54.82 -35.39
N ASN A 360 -21.74 -53.72 -34.79
CA ASN A 360 -22.88 -52.91 -35.25
C ASN A 360 -23.18 -51.81 -34.22
N GLY A 361 -23.48 -50.61 -34.73
CA GLY A 361 -23.77 -49.45 -33.92
C GLY A 361 -24.96 -49.67 -32.98
N THR A 362 -24.69 -49.57 -31.69
CA THR A 362 -25.52 -48.89 -30.69
C THR A 362 -24.57 -48.54 -29.55
N THR A 363 -24.51 -47.26 -29.18
CA THR A 363 -23.81 -46.82 -27.99
C THR A 363 -24.49 -47.45 -26.78
N ASN A 364 -23.95 -48.56 -26.27
CA ASN A 364 -24.39 -49.14 -25.01
C ASN A 364 -24.00 -48.18 -23.88
N VAL A 365 -25.00 -47.42 -23.43
CA VAL A 365 -25.02 -46.61 -22.22
C VAL A 365 -25.11 -47.57 -21.05
N ASN A 366 -23.98 -48.06 -20.53
CA ASN A 366 -23.99 -48.91 -19.31
C ASN A 366 -22.67 -48.83 -18.51
N ASP A 367 -21.96 -47.70 -18.53
CA ASP A 367 -21.06 -47.37 -17.42
C ASP A 367 -21.83 -46.47 -16.44
N PRO A 368 -22.04 -46.88 -15.18
CA PRO A 368 -22.60 -46.02 -14.14
C PRO A 368 -21.53 -45.02 -13.71
N ALA A 369 -21.24 -44.03 -14.54
CA ALA A 369 -20.45 -42.89 -14.13
C ALA A 369 -21.21 -42.17 -13.00
N PHE A 370 -20.59 -42.09 -11.81
CA PHE A 370 -21.11 -41.30 -10.69
C PHE A 370 -21.55 -39.92 -11.19
N ARG A 371 -22.85 -39.63 -11.16
CA ARG A 371 -23.38 -38.33 -11.57
C ARG A 371 -23.48 -37.43 -10.36
N TYR A 372 -22.76 -36.33 -10.39
CA TYR A 372 -22.95 -35.24 -9.45
C TYR A 372 -24.24 -34.51 -9.80
N THR A 373 -25.21 -34.51 -8.88
CA THR A 373 -26.53 -33.85 -9.07
C THR A 373 -26.42 -32.33 -9.21
N CYS A 374 -25.27 -31.74 -8.86
CA CYS A 374 -25.04 -30.30 -9.00
C CYS A 374 -24.73 -29.81 -10.42
N ALA A 375 -24.53 -30.71 -11.39
CA ALA A 375 -24.38 -30.31 -12.79
C ALA A 375 -25.67 -29.69 -13.34
N ASP A 376 -26.83 -30.26 -12.98
CA ASP A 376 -28.13 -29.95 -13.58
C ASP A 376 -28.91 -28.85 -12.81
N ASN A 377 -28.37 -28.34 -11.71
CA ASN A 377 -29.05 -27.34 -10.91
C ASN A 377 -28.96 -25.93 -11.56
N PRO A 378 -30.09 -25.29 -11.92
CA PRO A 378 -30.08 -24.00 -12.60
C PRO A 378 -29.54 -22.87 -11.71
N LEU A 379 -29.75 -22.93 -10.39
CA LEU A 379 -29.23 -21.94 -9.45
C LEU A 379 -27.71 -21.93 -9.43
N ILE A 380 -27.08 -23.11 -9.35
CA ILE A 380 -25.61 -23.25 -9.35
C ILE A 380 -25.03 -22.74 -10.66
N THR A 381 -25.70 -23.04 -11.79
CA THR A 381 -25.24 -22.58 -13.12
C THR A 381 -25.32 -21.05 -13.26
N ILE A 382 -26.39 -20.42 -12.76
CA ILE A 382 -26.51 -18.94 -12.73
C ILE A 382 -25.42 -18.31 -11.86
N LEU A 383 -25.20 -18.87 -10.66
CA LEU A 383 -24.15 -18.40 -9.74
C LEU A 383 -22.75 -18.59 -10.34
N ALA A 384 -22.51 -19.69 -11.05
CA ALA A 384 -21.27 -19.97 -11.77
C ALA A 384 -20.99 -18.96 -12.89
N VAL A 385 -21.99 -18.63 -13.71
CA VAL A 385 -21.89 -17.57 -14.73
C VAL A 385 -21.58 -16.23 -14.09
N GLY A 386 -22.29 -15.88 -13.02
CA GLY A 386 -22.04 -14.66 -12.26
C GLY A 386 -20.60 -14.62 -11.71
N HIS A 387 -20.13 -15.72 -11.12
CA HIS A 387 -18.78 -15.82 -10.58
C HIS A 387 -17.74 -15.63 -11.68
N LEU A 388 -17.87 -16.33 -12.82
CA LEU A 388 -16.98 -16.18 -13.96
C LEU A 388 -16.92 -14.73 -14.47
N LEU A 389 -18.08 -14.07 -14.67
CA LEU A 389 -18.14 -12.67 -15.08
C LEU A 389 -17.45 -11.74 -14.06
N SER A 390 -17.69 -11.96 -12.76
CA SER A 390 -17.04 -11.20 -11.69
C SER A 390 -15.52 -11.40 -11.68
N SER A 391 -15.06 -12.63 -11.94
CA SER A 391 -13.65 -13.03 -11.97
C SER A 391 -12.92 -12.42 -13.16
N VAL A 392 -13.55 -12.38 -14.33
CA VAL A 392 -13.04 -11.66 -15.51
C VAL A 392 -12.93 -10.16 -15.23
N MET A 393 -13.98 -9.55 -14.67
CA MET A 393 -13.99 -8.11 -14.36
C MET A 393 -12.95 -7.70 -13.32
N ARG A 394 -12.72 -8.55 -12.31
CA ARG A 394 -11.65 -8.39 -11.33
C ARG A 394 -10.28 -8.47 -11.99
N THR A 395 -10.06 -9.49 -12.81
CA THR A 395 -8.77 -9.73 -13.48
C THR A 395 -8.43 -8.60 -14.45
N LEU A 396 -9.41 -8.12 -15.21
CA LEU A 396 -9.27 -6.93 -16.07
C LEU A 396 -8.93 -5.69 -15.24
N ALA A 397 -9.60 -5.47 -14.10
CA ALA A 397 -9.32 -4.31 -13.24
C ALA A 397 -7.88 -4.32 -12.70
N TYR A 398 -7.35 -5.50 -12.35
CA TYR A 398 -5.96 -5.68 -11.92
C TYR A 398 -4.98 -5.32 -13.05
N TYR A 399 -5.13 -5.93 -14.23
CA TYR A 399 -4.20 -5.71 -15.34
C TYR A 399 -4.24 -4.32 -15.95
N VAL A 400 -5.35 -3.58 -15.84
CA VAL A 400 -5.42 -2.16 -16.26
C VAL A 400 -4.40 -1.28 -15.52
N VAL A 401 -4.06 -1.63 -14.27
CA VAL A 401 -3.09 -0.89 -13.44
C VAL A 401 -1.69 -1.51 -13.52
N GLU A 402 -1.61 -2.83 -13.44
CA GLU A 402 -0.33 -3.54 -13.31
C GLU A 402 0.42 -3.66 -14.63
N LEU A 403 -0.27 -3.77 -15.77
CA LEU A 403 0.41 -3.92 -17.04
C LEU A 403 1.27 -2.69 -17.41
N PRO A 404 0.78 -1.43 -17.29
CA PRO A 404 1.62 -0.25 -17.48
C PRO A 404 2.79 -0.18 -16.50
N LEU A 405 2.62 -0.66 -15.27
CA LEU A 405 3.69 -0.67 -14.26
C LEU A 405 4.79 -1.66 -14.64
N ILE A 406 4.43 -2.89 -14.99
CA ILE A 406 5.36 -3.93 -15.42
C ILE A 406 6.09 -3.50 -16.70
N GLN A 407 5.41 -2.78 -17.61
CA GLN A 407 6.03 -2.18 -18.79
C GLN A 407 7.10 -1.16 -18.42
N ARG A 408 6.78 -0.19 -17.55
CA ARG A 408 7.73 0.84 -17.12
C ARG A 408 8.94 0.23 -16.42
N GLN A 409 8.71 -0.67 -15.47
CA GLN A 409 9.78 -1.40 -14.78
C GLN A 409 10.66 -2.22 -15.72
N ALA A 410 10.08 -2.81 -16.78
CA ALA A 410 10.87 -3.51 -17.79
C ALA A 410 11.74 -2.55 -18.62
N GLU A 411 11.26 -1.35 -18.92
CA GLU A 411 12.04 -0.31 -19.61
C GLU A 411 13.18 0.20 -18.74
N ASP A 412 12.89 0.57 -17.49
CA ASP A 412 13.89 1.07 -16.53
C ASP A 412 14.97 0.02 -16.26
N ARG A 413 14.59 -1.27 -16.18
CA ARG A 413 15.54 -2.36 -16.01
C ARG A 413 16.46 -2.54 -17.22
N VAL A 414 15.94 -2.39 -18.44
CA VAL A 414 16.78 -2.46 -19.65
C VAL A 414 17.76 -1.29 -19.68
N GLU A 415 17.30 -0.09 -19.33
CA GLU A 415 18.16 1.09 -19.26
C GLU A 415 19.24 0.93 -18.18
N LYS A 416 18.88 0.47 -16.98
CA LYS A 416 19.84 0.19 -15.90
C LYS A 416 20.89 -0.83 -16.31
N LEU A 417 20.48 -1.96 -16.92
CA LEU A 417 21.42 -2.97 -17.43
C LEU A 417 22.37 -2.41 -18.50
N ARG A 418 21.90 -1.51 -19.37
CA ARG A 418 22.74 -0.83 -20.37
C ARG A 418 23.72 0.14 -19.72
N GLN A 419 23.31 0.86 -18.68
CA GLN A 419 24.16 1.78 -17.94
C GLN A 419 25.24 1.03 -17.15
N ASP A 420 24.85 -0.04 -16.45
CA ASP A 420 25.77 -0.89 -15.71
C ASP A 420 26.77 -1.58 -16.64
N ALA A 421 26.34 -1.99 -17.84
CA ALA A 421 27.22 -2.58 -18.84
C ALA A 421 28.30 -1.61 -19.38
N LYS A 422 28.12 -0.29 -19.23
CA LYS A 422 29.15 0.70 -19.58
C LYS A 422 30.26 0.79 -18.54
N LYS A 423 30.02 0.30 -17.31
CA LYS A 423 30.99 0.30 -16.22
C LYS A 423 31.65 -1.08 -16.13
N GLU A 424 32.95 -1.14 -16.42
CA GLU A 424 33.69 -2.40 -16.50
C GLU A 424 33.70 -3.18 -15.16
N SER A 425 33.73 -2.46 -14.02
CA SER A 425 33.61 -3.05 -12.69
C SER A 425 32.28 -3.79 -12.47
N LEU A 426 31.16 -3.16 -12.84
CA LEU A 426 29.83 -3.74 -12.66
C LEU A 426 29.56 -4.87 -13.66
N LEU A 427 30.11 -4.78 -14.87
CA LEU A 427 29.99 -5.82 -15.89
C LEU A 427 30.60 -7.16 -15.43
N ALA A 428 31.69 -7.11 -14.66
CA ALA A 428 32.33 -8.30 -14.09
C ALA A 428 31.46 -8.99 -13.02
N GLU A 429 30.67 -8.19 -12.27
CA GLU A 429 29.79 -8.67 -11.20
C GLU A 429 28.42 -9.18 -11.71
N MET A 430 28.09 -8.94 -12.99
CA MET A 430 26.80 -9.34 -13.57
C MET A 430 26.57 -10.86 -13.63
N LYS A 431 25.31 -11.25 -13.35
CA LYS A 431 24.89 -12.65 -13.43
C LYS A 431 25.00 -13.17 -14.88
N PRO A 432 25.24 -14.47 -15.09
CA PRO A 432 25.36 -15.04 -16.45
C PRO A 432 24.15 -14.74 -17.34
N ILE A 433 22.95 -14.72 -16.76
CA ILE A 433 21.70 -14.42 -17.46
C ILE A 433 21.65 -12.95 -17.92
N GLU A 434 22.16 -12.01 -17.13
CA GLU A 434 22.18 -10.58 -17.48
C GLU A 434 23.17 -10.32 -18.62
N ARG A 435 24.34 -10.96 -18.58
CA ARG A 435 25.30 -10.94 -19.69
C ARG A 435 24.74 -11.55 -20.98
N LEU A 436 23.92 -12.60 -20.87
CA LEU A 436 23.22 -13.17 -22.01
C LEU A 436 22.18 -12.20 -22.59
N LEU A 437 21.41 -11.53 -21.74
CA LEU A 437 20.39 -10.55 -22.16
C LEU A 437 21.01 -9.42 -22.98
N LEU A 438 22.18 -8.90 -22.59
CA LEU A 438 22.88 -7.82 -23.30
C LEU A 438 23.24 -8.13 -24.76
N ARG A 439 23.25 -9.40 -25.18
CA ARG A 439 23.48 -9.80 -26.58
C ARG A 439 22.29 -9.52 -27.50
N PHE A 440 21.11 -9.26 -26.92
CA PHE A 440 19.87 -9.06 -27.66
C PHE A 440 19.59 -7.57 -27.89
N SER A 441 18.71 -7.27 -28.87
CA SER A 441 18.25 -5.90 -29.12
C SER A 441 17.38 -5.39 -27.97
N ASP A 442 17.27 -4.06 -27.80
CA ASP A 442 16.48 -3.48 -26.72
C ASP A 442 15.00 -3.91 -26.78
N LYS A 443 14.44 -4.06 -27.99
CA LYS A 443 13.06 -4.55 -28.17
C LYS A 443 12.90 -5.98 -27.66
N THR A 444 13.84 -6.87 -27.98
CA THR A 444 13.77 -8.28 -27.56
C THR A 444 14.08 -8.43 -26.07
N MET A 445 15.01 -7.65 -25.52
CA MET A 445 15.24 -7.58 -24.07
C MET A 445 14.00 -7.12 -23.31
N ARG A 446 13.36 -6.03 -23.75
CA ARG A 446 12.11 -5.53 -23.15
C ARG A 446 11.02 -6.59 -23.20
N ALA A 447 10.82 -7.26 -24.33
CA ALA A 447 9.81 -8.31 -24.47
C ALA A 447 10.09 -9.51 -23.54
N MET A 448 11.36 -9.96 -23.43
CA MET A 448 11.74 -11.05 -22.54
C MET A 448 11.58 -10.69 -21.06
N ILE A 449 12.01 -9.49 -20.67
CA ILE A 449 11.86 -9.01 -19.28
C ILE A 449 10.39 -8.82 -18.95
N LEU A 450 9.60 -8.25 -19.87
CA LEU A 450 8.15 -8.10 -19.71
C LEU A 450 7.46 -9.45 -19.54
N ALA A 451 7.76 -10.43 -20.41
CA ALA A 451 7.19 -11.77 -20.33
C ALA A 451 7.55 -12.46 -19.01
N LYS A 452 8.83 -12.37 -18.59
CA LYS A 452 9.28 -12.88 -17.30
C LYS A 452 8.56 -12.22 -16.13
N SER A 453 8.48 -10.89 -16.10
CA SER A 453 7.83 -10.12 -15.03
C SER A 453 6.32 -10.38 -15.00
N PHE A 454 5.68 -10.55 -16.16
CA PHE A 454 4.26 -10.88 -16.26
C PHE A 454 3.96 -12.28 -15.69
N LEU A 455 4.79 -13.27 -16.03
CA LEU A 455 4.59 -14.67 -15.61
C LEU A 455 4.99 -14.94 -14.16
N LEU A 456 6.09 -14.33 -13.69
CA LEU A 456 6.65 -14.60 -12.36
C LEU A 456 6.23 -13.59 -11.27
N SER A 457 5.52 -12.51 -11.61
CA SER A 457 4.99 -11.60 -10.58
C SER A 457 3.93 -12.33 -9.75
N SER A 458 4.14 -12.40 -8.43
CA SER A 458 3.29 -13.14 -7.49
C SER A 458 1.81 -12.72 -7.56
N GLY A 459 1.56 -11.42 -7.79
CA GLY A 459 0.19 -10.90 -7.93
C GLY A 459 -0.47 -11.31 -9.26
N SER A 460 0.29 -11.29 -10.36
CA SER A 460 -0.23 -11.66 -11.69
C SER A 460 -0.50 -13.16 -11.77
N PHE A 461 0.42 -13.96 -11.23
CA PHE A 461 0.27 -15.41 -11.13
C PHE A 461 -0.98 -15.81 -10.34
N ALA A 462 -1.22 -15.17 -9.19
CA ALA A 462 -2.42 -15.44 -8.39
C ALA A 462 -3.73 -15.12 -9.14
N ASN A 463 -3.80 -14.00 -9.86
CA ASN A 463 -4.98 -13.67 -10.66
C ASN A 463 -5.15 -14.58 -11.89
N TYR A 464 -4.04 -15.03 -12.50
CA TYR A 464 -4.07 -16.02 -13.59
C TYR A 464 -4.64 -17.36 -13.12
N ILE A 465 -4.11 -17.91 -12.03
CA ILE A 465 -4.60 -19.17 -11.44
C ILE A 465 -6.07 -19.03 -11.04
N TYR A 466 -6.43 -17.90 -10.43
CA TYR A 466 -7.81 -17.63 -10.05
C TYR A 466 -8.77 -17.65 -11.25
N LEU A 467 -8.40 -16.99 -12.35
CA LEU A 467 -9.20 -16.99 -13.57
C LEU A 467 -9.23 -18.38 -14.22
N LEU A 468 -8.10 -19.10 -14.24
CA LEU A 468 -8.01 -20.47 -14.74
C LEU A 468 -8.98 -21.39 -13.98
N PHE A 469 -8.96 -21.39 -12.64
CA PHE A 469 -9.88 -22.19 -11.85
C PHE A 469 -11.34 -21.75 -12.00
N ALA A 470 -11.62 -20.45 -12.16
CA ALA A 470 -12.97 -19.98 -12.44
C ALA A 470 -13.50 -20.49 -13.80
N ILE A 471 -12.65 -20.53 -14.82
CA ILE A 471 -12.97 -21.08 -16.15
C ILE A 471 -13.14 -22.61 -16.07
N LEU A 472 -12.22 -23.33 -15.43
CA LEU A 472 -12.29 -24.78 -15.28
C LEU A 472 -13.54 -25.20 -14.51
N GLY A 473 -13.89 -24.52 -13.42
CA GLY A 473 -15.14 -24.77 -12.69
C GLY A 473 -16.39 -24.54 -13.54
N PHE A 474 -16.35 -23.60 -14.49
CA PHE A 474 -17.46 -23.38 -15.43
C PHE A 474 -17.54 -24.46 -16.53
N VAL A 475 -16.40 -24.81 -17.13
CA VAL A 475 -16.29 -25.76 -18.26
C VAL A 475 -16.53 -27.21 -17.83
N PHE A 476 -16.19 -27.56 -16.59
CA PHE A 476 -16.32 -28.93 -16.05
C PHE A 476 -17.39 -28.98 -14.94
N PRO A 477 -18.68 -29.14 -15.27
CA PRO A 477 -19.78 -29.17 -14.30
C PRO A 477 -19.64 -30.23 -13.20
N SER A 478 -19.06 -31.39 -13.51
CA SER A 478 -18.82 -32.48 -12.56
C SER A 478 -17.78 -32.13 -11.49
N GLU A 479 -16.84 -31.22 -11.79
CA GLU A 479 -15.73 -30.86 -10.91
C GLU A 479 -15.89 -29.47 -10.28
N ARG A 480 -17.08 -28.85 -10.43
CA ARG A 480 -17.44 -27.55 -9.84
C ARG A 480 -17.06 -27.42 -8.35
N PRO A 481 -17.36 -28.40 -7.47
CA PRO A 481 -17.04 -28.26 -6.04
C PRO A 481 -15.54 -28.06 -5.79
N PHE A 482 -14.70 -28.73 -6.57
CA PHE A 482 -13.25 -28.65 -6.42
C PHE A 482 -12.72 -27.28 -6.85
N PHE A 483 -12.97 -26.86 -8.09
CA PHE A 483 -12.41 -25.62 -8.62
C PHE A 483 -12.93 -24.37 -7.89
N TYR A 484 -14.21 -24.32 -7.52
CA TYR A 484 -14.75 -23.18 -6.78
C TYR A 484 -14.27 -23.13 -5.31
N SER A 485 -13.93 -24.28 -4.71
CA SER A 485 -13.27 -24.27 -3.40
C SER A 485 -11.86 -23.68 -3.47
N LEU A 486 -11.12 -23.95 -4.57
CA LEU A 486 -9.79 -23.39 -4.79
C LEU A 486 -9.82 -21.88 -5.05
N THR A 487 -10.78 -21.38 -5.84
CA THR A 487 -10.94 -19.93 -6.02
C THR A 487 -11.29 -19.25 -4.69
N LEU A 488 -12.12 -19.89 -3.84
CA LEU A 488 -12.46 -19.37 -2.51
C LEU A 488 -11.25 -19.35 -1.57
N GLY A 489 -10.41 -20.39 -1.60
CA GLY A 489 -9.16 -20.44 -0.86
C GLY A 489 -8.22 -19.29 -1.23
N ILE A 490 -8.08 -19.01 -2.54
CA ILE A 490 -7.30 -17.87 -3.03
C ILE A 490 -7.90 -16.55 -2.51
N ASP A 491 -9.22 -16.38 -2.53
CA ASP A 491 -9.87 -15.15 -2.04
C ASP A 491 -9.65 -14.90 -0.55
N LEU A 492 -9.72 -15.94 0.26
CA LEU A 492 -9.51 -15.83 1.71
C LEU A 492 -8.06 -15.55 2.06
N ILE A 493 -7.11 -16.27 1.43
CA ILE A 493 -5.67 -16.14 1.70
C ILE A 493 -5.18 -14.75 1.26
N TYR A 494 -5.50 -14.32 0.04
CA TYR A 494 -5.04 -13.03 -0.48
C TYR A 494 -5.89 -11.84 -0.02
N GLY A 495 -7.12 -12.08 0.46
CA GLY A 495 -8.01 -11.03 0.96
C GLY A 495 -7.75 -10.62 2.42
N ASN A 496 -7.19 -11.51 3.25
CA ASN A 496 -6.94 -11.25 4.66
C ASN A 496 -5.45 -11.33 5.00
N ARG A 497 -4.90 -10.20 5.47
CA ARG A 497 -3.50 -10.09 5.88
C ARG A 497 -3.13 -11.14 6.95
N LEU A 498 -4.01 -11.39 7.92
CA LEU A 498 -3.74 -12.35 8.98
C LEU A 498 -3.58 -13.78 8.43
N LEU A 499 -4.49 -14.21 7.57
CA LEU A 499 -4.44 -15.54 6.95
C LEU A 499 -3.21 -15.70 6.05
N LYS A 500 -2.83 -14.63 5.34
CA LYS A 500 -1.58 -14.59 4.58
C LYS A 500 -0.36 -14.81 5.47
N TYR A 501 -0.28 -14.19 6.65
CA TYR A 501 0.83 -14.39 7.58
C TYR A 501 0.88 -15.81 8.15
N VAL A 502 -0.27 -16.44 8.39
CA VAL A 502 -0.31 -17.85 8.81
C VAL A 502 0.29 -18.75 7.73
N LEU A 503 -0.10 -18.58 6.47
CA LEU A 503 0.51 -19.35 5.37
C LEU A 503 2.00 -19.03 5.19
N LEU A 504 2.37 -17.75 5.32
CA LEU A 504 3.75 -17.30 5.17
C LEU A 504 4.68 -17.97 6.19
N SER A 505 4.21 -18.24 7.42
CA SER A 505 5.00 -18.93 8.44
C SER A 505 5.47 -20.32 8.02
N VAL A 506 4.73 -21.01 7.15
CA VAL A 506 5.13 -22.31 6.59
C VAL A 506 6.01 -22.15 5.35
N VAL A 507 5.72 -21.13 4.53
CA VAL A 507 6.46 -20.90 3.26
C VAL A 507 7.87 -20.36 3.52
N VAL A 508 8.07 -19.55 4.56
CA VAL A 508 9.38 -19.01 4.95
C VAL A 508 10.33 -20.14 5.38
N SER A 509 9.83 -21.09 6.17
CA SER A 509 10.60 -22.23 6.66
C SER A 509 10.62 -23.44 5.73
N LYS A 510 10.26 -23.27 4.46
CA LYS A 510 10.21 -24.36 3.47
C LYS A 510 11.50 -25.19 3.40
N GLY A 511 12.67 -24.57 3.58
CA GLY A 511 13.96 -25.26 3.56
C GLY A 511 14.08 -26.26 4.72
N SER A 512 13.83 -25.80 5.94
CA SER A 512 13.85 -26.62 7.16
C SER A 512 12.80 -27.71 7.12
N ILE A 513 11.58 -27.41 6.65
CA ILE A 513 10.48 -28.38 6.49
C ILE A 513 10.86 -29.47 5.48
N LEU A 514 11.45 -29.11 4.33
CA LEU A 514 11.87 -30.08 3.32
C LEU A 514 12.99 -30.98 3.81
N GLN A 515 14.00 -30.42 4.50
CA GLN A 515 15.10 -31.20 5.08
C GLN A 515 14.61 -32.15 6.17
N THR A 516 13.70 -31.67 7.04
CA THR A 516 13.06 -32.49 8.08
C THR A 516 12.17 -33.58 7.47
N GLY A 517 11.45 -33.27 6.37
CA GLY A 517 10.68 -34.25 5.61
C GLY A 517 11.57 -35.32 4.98
N PHE A 518 12.75 -34.96 4.47
CA PHE A 518 13.72 -35.92 3.97
C PHE A 518 14.26 -36.82 5.09
N LEU A 519 14.61 -36.25 6.24
CA LEU A 519 15.01 -37.03 7.42
C LEU A 519 13.89 -37.99 7.86
N THR A 520 12.64 -37.50 7.88
CA THR A 520 11.46 -38.30 8.22
C THR A 520 11.29 -39.47 7.25
N PHE A 521 11.45 -39.23 5.95
CA PHE A 521 11.42 -40.28 4.93
C PHE A 521 12.49 -41.36 5.18
N VAL A 522 13.73 -40.95 5.46
CA VAL A 522 14.84 -41.88 5.73
C VAL A 522 14.58 -42.70 7.01
N VAL A 523 14.14 -42.05 8.08
CA VAL A 523 13.81 -42.71 9.35
C VAL A 523 12.67 -43.71 9.16
N MET A 524 11.57 -43.30 8.52
CA MET A 524 10.45 -44.21 8.22
C MET A 524 10.89 -45.39 7.35
N TYR A 525 11.80 -45.17 6.38
CA TYR A 525 12.32 -46.23 5.54
C TYR A 525 13.17 -47.26 6.31
N ILE A 526 13.96 -46.81 7.29
CA ILE A 526 14.74 -47.72 8.16
C ILE A 526 13.78 -48.59 8.98
N PHE A 527 12.77 -47.99 9.62
CA PHE A 527 11.78 -48.73 10.39
C PHE A 527 10.97 -49.70 9.52
N SER A 528 10.49 -49.28 8.34
CA SER A 528 9.77 -50.17 7.43
C SER A 528 10.65 -51.32 6.91
N SER A 529 11.93 -51.06 6.64
CA SER A 529 12.87 -52.10 6.22
C SER A 529 13.12 -53.12 7.32
N PHE A 530 13.19 -52.66 8.58
CA PHE A 530 13.30 -53.53 9.74
C PHE A 530 12.04 -54.38 9.93
N SER A 531 10.84 -53.77 9.91
CA SER A 531 9.56 -54.47 9.98
C SER A 531 9.44 -55.54 8.89
N PHE A 532 9.81 -55.22 7.64
CA PHE A 532 9.75 -56.14 6.51
C PHE A 532 10.65 -57.38 6.69
N LEU A 533 11.85 -57.22 7.27
CA LEU A 533 12.81 -58.31 7.41
C LEU A 533 12.58 -59.18 8.65
N TYR A 534 12.21 -58.57 9.78
CA TYR A 534 12.19 -59.27 11.08
C TYR A 534 10.78 -59.55 11.60
N MET A 535 9.77 -58.81 11.14
CA MET A 535 8.40 -58.88 11.65
C MET A 535 7.33 -59.09 10.55
N PRO A 536 7.56 -59.91 9.50
CA PRO A 536 6.57 -60.06 8.42
C PRO A 536 5.24 -60.66 8.91
N ASN A 537 5.29 -61.59 9.87
CA ASN A 537 4.11 -62.28 10.40
C ASN A 537 3.22 -61.38 11.28
N GLU A 538 3.76 -60.28 11.81
CA GLU A 538 3.01 -59.31 12.61
C GLU A 538 2.03 -58.50 11.75
N TYR A 539 2.25 -58.43 10.42
CA TYR A 539 1.39 -57.71 9.48
C TYR A 539 0.48 -58.62 8.67
N ASP A 540 0.67 -59.94 8.74
CA ASP A 540 -0.02 -60.94 7.90
C ASP A 540 -1.08 -61.70 8.72
N ALA A 541 -2.12 -60.98 9.16
CA ALA A 541 -3.26 -61.58 9.86
C ALA A 541 -4.49 -61.74 8.96
N PRO A 542 -5.25 -62.83 9.11
CA PRO A 542 -6.46 -63.05 8.32
C PRO A 542 -7.50 -61.96 8.62
N GLY A 543 -7.78 -61.12 7.61
CA GLY A 543 -8.67 -59.97 7.71
C GLY A 543 -7.96 -58.61 7.78
N ASN A 544 -6.63 -58.57 7.92
CA ASN A 544 -5.85 -57.35 7.77
C ASN A 544 -5.57 -57.08 6.29
N GLU A 545 -6.12 -55.97 5.78
CA GLU A 545 -5.89 -55.48 4.42
C GLU A 545 -4.49 -54.86 4.24
N TYR A 546 -3.81 -54.59 5.36
CA TYR A 546 -2.52 -53.92 5.46
C TYR A 546 -1.37 -54.92 5.65
N ASP A 547 -1.13 -55.73 4.63
CA ASP A 547 -0.01 -56.68 4.60
C ASP A 547 1.31 -56.01 4.18
N CYS A 548 2.41 -56.60 4.61
CA CYS A 548 3.77 -56.19 4.23
C CYS A 548 4.38 -57.10 3.15
N SER A 549 3.61 -57.51 2.14
CA SER A 549 4.07 -58.42 1.06
C SER A 549 5.23 -57.89 0.20
N SER A 550 5.42 -56.58 0.14
CA SER A 550 6.59 -55.96 -0.50
C SER A 550 7.10 -54.80 0.33
N LEU A 551 8.40 -54.48 0.22
CA LEU A 551 9.01 -53.36 0.93
C LEU A 551 8.31 -52.02 0.61
N ALA A 552 7.87 -51.82 -0.64
CA ALA A 552 7.13 -50.63 -1.03
C ALA A 552 5.75 -50.54 -0.35
N ARG A 553 5.06 -51.67 -0.20
CA ARG A 553 3.77 -51.74 0.51
C ARG A 553 3.95 -51.53 2.01
N CYS A 554 4.96 -52.19 2.61
CA CYS A 554 5.35 -51.97 4.00
C CYS A 554 5.67 -50.50 4.28
N PHE A 555 6.53 -49.87 3.45
CA PHE A 555 6.80 -48.44 3.57
C PHE A 555 5.53 -47.58 3.44
N SER A 556 4.61 -47.93 2.53
CA SER A 556 3.35 -47.20 2.35
C SER A 556 2.43 -47.30 3.57
N VAL A 557 2.41 -48.46 4.25
CA VAL A 557 1.70 -48.66 5.52
C VAL A 557 2.31 -47.78 6.60
N HIS A 558 3.63 -47.85 6.81
CA HIS A 558 4.34 -47.03 7.79
C HIS A 558 4.18 -45.52 7.51
N ALA A 559 4.23 -45.08 6.25
CA ALA A 559 4.03 -43.68 5.88
C ALA A 559 2.58 -43.20 6.10
N SER A 560 1.59 -44.10 5.99
CA SER A 560 0.17 -43.77 6.14
C SER A 560 -0.26 -43.69 7.60
N PHE A 561 0.15 -44.67 8.42
CA PHE A 561 -0.29 -44.80 9.81
C PHE A 561 0.73 -44.25 10.81
N GLY A 562 2.03 -44.39 10.53
CA GLY A 562 3.09 -44.14 11.49
C GLY A 562 3.19 -42.71 12.04
N LEU A 563 2.82 -41.71 11.23
CA LEU A 563 2.76 -40.31 11.65
C LEU A 563 1.37 -39.85 12.11
N ARG A 564 0.31 -40.61 11.79
CA ARG A 564 -1.09 -40.19 12.05
C ARG A 564 -1.66 -40.77 13.33
N THR A 565 -1.40 -42.05 13.55
CA THR A 565 -1.84 -42.78 14.74
C THR A 565 -0.59 -43.41 15.35
N ASP A 566 -0.52 -44.72 15.37
CA ASP A 566 0.64 -45.50 15.77
C ASP A 566 0.68 -46.78 14.92
N ILE A 567 1.86 -47.36 14.74
CA ILE A 567 2.03 -48.58 13.96
C ILE A 567 1.39 -49.80 14.66
N SER A 568 1.28 -49.75 15.99
CA SER A 568 0.69 -50.79 16.83
C SER A 568 -0.76 -51.15 16.46
N GLU A 569 -1.55 -50.19 15.93
CA GLU A 569 -2.94 -50.43 15.50
C GLU A 569 -3.05 -51.31 14.25
N VAL A 570 -1.99 -51.37 13.44
CA VAL A 570 -1.96 -52.14 12.18
C VAL A 570 -1.31 -53.50 12.36
N MET A 571 -0.54 -53.67 13.44
CA MET A 571 0.12 -54.94 13.78
C MET A 571 -0.89 -55.87 14.45
N ALA A 572 -0.89 -57.12 14.02
CA ALA A 572 -1.72 -58.18 14.58
C ALA A 572 -1.15 -58.75 15.88
N ASP A 573 -1.96 -59.50 16.62
CA ASP A 573 -1.51 -60.18 17.83
C ASP A 573 -0.60 -61.37 17.51
N ALA A 574 0.70 -61.22 17.79
CA ALA A 574 1.67 -62.29 17.63
C ALA A 574 2.34 -62.78 18.92
N ASN A 575 3.08 -63.88 18.77
CA ASN A 575 3.67 -64.69 19.85
C ASN A 575 4.91 -64.05 20.51
N SER A 576 5.56 -63.06 19.88
CA SER A 576 6.79 -62.42 20.39
C SER A 576 6.52 -61.05 21.01
N ILE A 577 5.95 -61.07 22.21
CA ILE A 577 5.50 -59.89 22.95
C ILE A 577 6.65 -58.87 23.18
N PHE A 578 7.82 -59.33 23.62
CA PHE A 578 8.90 -58.43 24.04
C PHE A 578 9.57 -57.62 22.90
N PRO A 579 10.05 -58.22 21.80
CA PRO A 579 10.67 -57.45 20.70
C PRO A 579 9.66 -56.57 19.97
N ARG A 580 8.38 -56.96 19.94
CA ARG A 580 7.29 -56.17 19.38
C ARG A 580 7.05 -54.90 20.20
N ILE A 581 6.83 -55.01 21.51
CA ILE A 581 6.62 -53.85 22.40
C ILE A 581 7.80 -52.87 22.29
N LEU A 582 9.03 -53.39 22.33
CA LEU A 582 10.21 -52.54 22.21
C LEU A 582 10.25 -51.79 20.86
N TYR A 583 9.85 -52.45 19.78
CA TYR A 583 9.78 -51.83 18.46
C TYR A 583 8.69 -50.75 18.40
N GLU A 584 7.48 -51.04 18.88
CA GLU A 584 6.36 -50.10 18.94
C GLU A 584 6.71 -48.86 19.80
N ASP A 585 7.28 -49.06 20.99
CA ASP A 585 7.70 -47.96 21.87
C ASP A 585 8.77 -47.08 21.22
N VAL A 586 9.79 -47.69 20.62
CA VAL A 586 10.86 -46.95 19.93
C VAL A 586 10.30 -46.22 18.71
N TYR A 587 9.38 -46.85 17.96
CA TYR A 587 8.71 -46.23 16.82
C TYR A 587 7.89 -45.02 17.25
N PHE A 588 7.05 -45.16 18.28
CA PHE A 588 6.21 -44.09 18.81
C PHE A 588 7.05 -42.90 19.28
N VAL A 589 8.13 -43.14 20.04
CA VAL A 589 8.99 -42.05 20.54
C VAL A 589 9.72 -41.35 19.40
N VAL A 590 10.31 -42.11 18.48
CA VAL A 590 11.16 -41.54 17.42
C VAL A 590 10.34 -40.92 16.29
N VAL A 591 9.32 -41.62 15.80
CA VAL A 591 8.55 -41.20 14.60
C VAL A 591 7.34 -40.36 14.99
N SER A 592 6.49 -40.83 15.91
CA SER A 592 5.23 -40.15 16.19
C SER A 592 5.41 -38.94 17.10
N LEU A 593 6.18 -39.08 18.19
CA LEU A 593 6.40 -38.01 19.16
C LEU A 593 7.45 -37.00 18.68
N THR A 594 8.66 -37.47 18.36
CA THR A 594 9.79 -36.56 18.07
C THR A 594 9.62 -35.83 16.75
N ILE A 595 9.29 -36.51 15.64
CA ILE A 595 9.19 -35.85 14.33
C ILE A 595 8.03 -34.85 14.29
N VAL A 596 6.85 -35.19 14.83
CA VAL A 596 5.70 -34.26 14.89
C VAL A 596 6.03 -33.04 15.78
N ALA A 597 6.74 -33.26 16.90
CA ALA A 597 7.23 -32.16 17.74
C ALA A 597 8.23 -31.26 17.01
N ILE A 598 9.13 -31.82 16.18
CA ILE A 598 10.06 -31.03 15.36
C ILE A 598 9.30 -30.21 14.31
N PHE A 599 8.35 -30.82 13.58
CA PHE A 599 7.56 -30.10 12.56
C PHE A 599 6.78 -28.92 13.16
N SER A 600 6.09 -29.15 14.27
CA SER A 600 5.36 -28.08 14.97
C SER A 600 6.32 -27.04 15.56
N GLY A 601 7.47 -27.46 16.09
CA GLY A 601 8.53 -26.58 16.58
C GLY A 601 9.04 -25.61 15.52
N ILE A 602 9.36 -26.09 14.31
CA ILE A 602 9.81 -25.25 13.18
C ILE A 602 8.76 -24.19 12.82
N ILE A 603 7.48 -24.57 12.77
CA ILE A 603 6.40 -23.64 12.43
C ILE A 603 6.20 -22.60 13.53
N ILE A 604 6.22 -23.01 14.81
CA ILE A 604 6.09 -22.11 15.96
C ILE A 604 7.24 -21.11 16.02
N ASP A 605 8.47 -21.56 15.79
CA ASP A 605 9.66 -20.71 15.77
C ASP A 605 9.57 -19.64 14.67
N THR A 606 9.22 -20.06 13.45
CA THR A 606 9.02 -19.14 12.31
C THR A 606 7.90 -18.13 12.59
N PHE A 607 6.80 -18.56 13.23
CA PHE A 607 5.73 -17.65 13.62
C PHE A 607 6.17 -16.68 14.72
N GLY A 608 7.03 -17.13 15.63
CA GLY A 608 7.71 -16.32 16.64
C GLY A 608 8.56 -15.23 16.00
N GLU A 609 9.43 -15.59 15.06
CA GLU A 609 10.31 -14.67 14.33
C GLU A 609 9.51 -13.60 13.55
N LEU A 610 8.48 -13.99 12.80
CA LEU A 610 7.62 -13.05 12.07
C LEU A 610 6.95 -12.03 13.01
N ARG A 611 6.58 -12.45 14.23
CA ARG A 611 5.99 -11.58 15.25
C ARG A 611 7.04 -10.67 15.88
N GLU A 612 8.22 -11.18 16.13
CA GLU A 612 9.34 -10.42 16.68
C GLU A 612 9.81 -9.35 15.70
N ASN A 613 10.00 -9.68 14.42
CA ASN A 613 10.33 -8.72 13.36
C ASN A 613 9.31 -7.58 13.27
N LYS A 614 8.01 -7.90 13.35
CA LYS A 614 6.98 -6.87 13.39
C LYS A 614 7.10 -5.96 14.62
N ARG A 615 7.33 -6.53 15.80
CA ARG A 615 7.51 -5.77 17.05
C ARG A 615 8.79 -4.94 17.02
N PHE A 616 9.87 -5.49 16.46
CA PHE A 616 11.13 -4.79 16.28
C PHE A 616 10.92 -3.51 15.47
N ILE A 617 10.24 -3.60 14.33
CA ILE A 617 9.95 -2.44 13.47
C ILE A 617 9.02 -1.43 14.18
N GLU A 618 7.99 -1.90 14.88
CA GLU A 618 7.10 -1.03 15.65
C GLU A 618 7.84 -0.29 16.79
N ASN A 619 8.75 -0.98 17.50
CA ASN A 619 9.58 -0.41 18.56
C ASN A 619 10.64 0.53 18.01
N ASP A 620 11.25 0.19 16.88
CA ASP A 620 12.23 1.01 16.16
C ASP A 620 11.64 2.37 15.79
N MET A 621 10.48 2.37 15.13
CA MET A 621 9.75 3.60 14.78
C MET A 621 9.26 4.40 16.00
N ALA A 622 9.07 3.75 17.15
CA ALA A 622 8.66 4.41 18.39
C ALA A 622 9.85 4.98 19.19
N SER A 623 11.05 4.45 18.99
CA SER A 623 12.24 4.76 19.79
C SER A 623 13.24 5.68 19.09
N ARG A 624 13.30 5.69 17.75
CA ARG A 624 14.17 6.60 16.97
C ARG A 624 13.46 7.16 15.74
N CYS A 625 13.87 8.35 15.30
CA CYS A 625 13.38 8.93 14.05
C CYS A 625 14.03 8.22 12.85
N PHE A 626 13.21 7.81 11.87
CA PHE A 626 13.67 7.13 10.67
C PHE A 626 14.56 8.00 9.76
N ILE A 627 14.34 9.32 9.73
CA ILE A 627 15.05 10.23 8.81
C ILE A 627 16.36 10.75 9.42
N CYS A 628 16.33 11.27 10.65
CA CYS A 628 17.54 11.83 11.27
C CYS A 628 18.27 10.90 12.24
N GLY A 629 17.66 9.78 12.65
CA GLY A 629 18.26 8.82 13.57
C GLY A 629 18.24 9.22 15.05
N HIS A 630 17.76 10.43 15.40
CA HIS A 630 17.68 10.86 16.79
C HIS A 630 16.72 10.00 17.60
N ALA A 631 17.12 9.66 18.83
CA ALA A 631 16.30 8.92 19.77
C ALA A 631 15.09 9.75 20.23
N ALA A 632 14.00 9.07 20.55
CA ALA A 632 12.78 9.68 21.07
C ALA A 632 13.03 10.41 22.41
N SER A 633 14.04 9.97 23.18
CA SER A 633 14.50 10.64 24.39
C SER A 633 14.98 12.07 24.16
N SER A 634 15.61 12.35 23.01
CA SER A 634 16.12 13.69 22.66
C SER A 634 15.00 14.73 22.56
N PHE A 635 13.75 14.31 22.30
CA PHE A 635 12.60 15.18 22.12
C PHE A 635 11.65 15.20 23.34
N GLN A 636 12.10 14.74 24.51
CA GLN A 636 11.28 14.71 25.73
C GLN A 636 11.02 16.09 26.35
N LYS A 637 11.81 17.11 25.98
CA LYS A 637 11.64 18.49 26.47
C LYS A 637 10.24 19.03 26.20
N GLU A 638 9.58 18.58 25.13
CA GLU A 638 8.22 18.96 24.78
C GLU A 638 7.21 17.81 24.99
N PRO A 639 5.98 18.11 25.45
CA PRO A 639 4.93 17.11 25.49
C PRO A 639 4.61 16.63 24.07
N TYR A 640 4.74 15.32 23.85
CA TYR A 640 4.62 14.68 22.53
C TYR A 640 5.64 15.16 21.49
N GLY A 641 6.80 15.68 21.92
CA GLY A 641 7.83 16.24 21.03
C GLY A 641 8.25 15.26 19.93
N PHE A 642 8.56 14.01 20.27
CA PHE A 642 8.94 12.99 19.29
C PHE A 642 7.85 12.68 18.26
N ARG A 643 6.58 12.60 18.70
CA ARG A 643 5.45 12.36 17.81
C ARG A 643 5.20 13.54 16.87
N ARG A 644 5.46 14.77 17.32
CA ARG A 644 5.39 15.96 16.48
C ARG A 644 6.53 15.95 15.46
N HIS A 645 7.75 15.72 15.92
CA HIS A 645 8.93 15.61 15.07
C HIS A 645 8.74 14.63 13.91
N THR A 646 8.34 13.39 14.20
CA THR A 646 8.12 12.34 13.18
C THR A 646 6.93 12.58 12.24
N LYS A 647 5.92 13.37 12.66
CA LYS A 647 4.70 13.60 11.87
C LYS A 647 4.71 14.91 11.08
N ASP A 648 5.32 15.95 11.63
CA ASP A 648 5.24 17.31 11.11
C ASP A 648 6.56 17.81 10.51
N ASP A 649 7.71 17.31 10.96
CA ASP A 649 9.03 17.75 10.46
C ASP A 649 9.72 16.66 9.64
N HIS A 650 9.82 15.43 10.18
CA HIS A 650 10.54 14.29 9.60
C HIS A 650 9.58 13.16 9.21
N CYS A 651 8.55 13.50 8.46
CA CYS A 651 7.61 12.53 7.90
C CYS A 651 8.22 11.87 6.66
N MET A 652 8.63 10.60 6.74
CA MET A 652 9.20 9.83 5.62
C MET A 652 8.36 9.90 4.32
N TRP A 653 7.04 9.97 4.46
CA TRP A 653 6.10 10.04 3.34
C TRP A 653 6.14 11.38 2.61
N ASP A 654 6.50 12.44 3.31
CA ASP A 654 6.61 13.78 2.74
C ASP A 654 7.91 13.94 1.94
N TYR A 655 8.92 13.09 2.16
CA TYR A 655 10.08 13.04 1.26
C TYR A 655 9.77 12.34 -0.07
N ILE A 656 8.98 11.26 -0.07
CA ILE A 656 8.51 10.62 -1.33
C ILE A 656 7.66 11.62 -2.15
N GLN A 657 6.77 12.35 -1.48
CA GLN A 657 5.96 13.38 -2.14
C GLN A 657 6.80 14.57 -2.64
N LEU A 658 7.94 14.86 -2.02
CA LEU A 658 8.89 15.88 -2.51
C LEU A 658 9.51 15.44 -3.84
N ALA A 659 9.98 14.19 -3.93
CA ALA A 659 10.53 13.64 -5.18
C ALA A 659 9.50 13.73 -6.32
N MET A 660 8.24 13.35 -6.04
CA MET A 660 7.13 13.51 -6.99
C MET A 660 6.85 14.97 -7.38
N TYR A 661 6.93 15.90 -6.43
CA TYR A 661 6.71 17.32 -6.67
C TYR A 661 7.78 17.89 -7.62
N LEU A 662 9.05 17.55 -7.39
CA LEU A 662 10.16 17.99 -8.22
C LEU A 662 10.03 17.45 -9.64
N GLU A 663 9.74 16.16 -9.80
CA GLU A 663 9.55 15.54 -11.13
C GLU A 663 8.38 16.11 -11.92
N ALA A 664 7.33 16.57 -11.24
CA ALA A 664 6.16 17.16 -11.89
C ALA A 664 6.36 18.65 -12.24
N LYS A 665 7.31 19.32 -11.61
CA LYS A 665 7.61 20.74 -11.79
C LYS A 665 8.63 20.93 -12.91
N ASP A 666 8.48 22.02 -13.67
CA ASP A 666 9.37 22.32 -14.80
C ASP A 666 10.78 22.68 -14.31
N GLU A 667 11.80 22.08 -14.94
CA GLU A 667 13.20 22.23 -14.53
C GLU A 667 13.69 23.69 -14.55
N THR A 668 13.11 24.56 -15.39
CA THR A 668 13.50 25.97 -15.48
C THR A 668 12.99 26.81 -14.30
N THR A 669 12.01 26.31 -13.57
CA THR A 669 11.34 27.00 -12.46
C THR A 669 11.84 26.56 -11.08
N TYR A 670 12.86 25.70 -11.02
CA TYR A 670 13.46 25.28 -9.78
C TYR A 670 14.16 26.45 -9.08
N SER A 671 13.90 26.59 -7.79
CA SER A 671 14.78 27.33 -6.90
C SER A 671 16.13 26.62 -6.77
N TYR A 672 17.14 27.34 -6.28
CA TYR A 672 18.47 26.77 -6.05
C TYR A 672 18.43 25.52 -5.15
N ASP A 673 17.70 25.59 -4.04
CA ASP A 673 17.58 24.49 -3.08
C ASP A 673 16.85 23.27 -3.72
N GLU A 674 15.80 23.51 -4.51
CA GLU A 674 15.08 22.44 -5.24
C GLU A 674 15.94 21.79 -6.32
N LYS A 675 16.73 22.58 -7.05
CA LYS A 675 17.63 22.08 -8.10
C LYS A 675 18.68 21.14 -7.51
N TYR A 676 19.29 21.52 -6.39
CA TYR A 676 20.25 20.69 -5.67
C TYR A 676 19.62 19.34 -5.26
N ILE A 677 18.43 19.37 -4.64
CA ILE A 677 17.73 18.15 -4.22
C ILE A 677 17.39 17.28 -5.44
N HIS A 678 16.96 17.89 -6.54
CA HIS A 678 16.63 17.15 -7.75
C HIS A 678 17.86 16.44 -8.37
N GLU A 679 19.03 17.09 -8.35
CA GLU A 679 20.29 16.48 -8.78
C GLU A 679 20.69 15.31 -7.86
N CYS A 680 20.53 15.46 -6.54
CA CYS A 680 20.73 14.41 -5.53
C CYS A 680 19.72 13.25 -5.61
N LEU A 681 18.57 13.43 -6.26
CA LEU A 681 17.61 12.36 -6.52
C LEU A 681 17.91 11.64 -7.84
N LYS A 682 18.49 12.33 -8.83
CA LYS A 682 18.90 11.75 -10.13
C LYS A 682 20.14 10.85 -9.98
N ILE A 683 21.13 11.32 -9.23
CA ILE A 683 22.28 10.53 -8.81
C ILE A 683 21.94 10.15 -7.38
N PRO A 684 21.69 8.87 -7.02
CA PRO A 684 21.12 8.44 -5.73
C PRO A 684 22.04 8.71 -4.52
N THR A 685 22.35 9.98 -4.29
CA THR A 685 23.16 10.53 -3.20
C THR A 685 22.21 11.27 -2.29
N TYR A 686 21.76 10.64 -1.22
CA TYR A 686 20.72 11.17 -0.33
C TYR A 686 21.25 12.20 0.70
N ASP A 687 22.31 12.93 0.36
CA ASP A 687 23.02 13.88 1.23
C ASP A 687 22.17 15.08 1.64
N PHE A 688 21.10 15.36 0.91
CA PHE A 688 20.14 16.41 1.26
C PHE A 688 19.30 16.07 2.50
N LEU A 689 19.30 14.82 2.96
CA LEU A 689 18.54 14.41 4.14
C LEU A 689 19.22 14.89 5.43
N PRO A 690 18.45 15.26 6.46
CA PRO A 690 18.96 15.80 7.71
C PRO A 690 19.44 14.68 8.65
N VAL A 691 20.32 13.80 8.19
CA VAL A 691 20.89 12.71 9.01
C VAL A 691 21.66 13.31 10.18
N GLY A 692 21.30 12.91 11.41
CA GLY A 692 21.90 13.43 12.64
C GLY A 692 21.53 14.87 12.99
N ARG A 693 20.68 15.56 12.22
CA ARG A 693 20.35 16.98 12.42
C ARG A 693 18.84 17.20 12.54
N SER A 694 18.42 18.15 13.35
CA SER A 694 17.02 18.60 13.40
C SER A 694 16.92 20.03 13.92
N LEU A 695 16.07 20.85 13.29
CA LEU A 695 15.88 22.24 13.73
C LEU A 695 15.37 22.32 15.17
N ARG A 696 14.54 21.34 15.61
CA ARG A 696 13.99 21.30 16.98
C ARG A 696 15.06 21.11 18.06
N LEU A 697 16.19 20.49 17.71
CA LEU A 697 17.28 20.26 18.65
C LEU A 697 18.32 21.40 18.62
N GLY A 698 18.16 22.36 17.70
CA GLY A 698 19.17 23.37 17.38
C GLY A 698 20.28 22.79 16.50
N GLU A 699 20.97 23.65 15.74
CA GLU A 699 22.26 23.29 15.14
C GLU A 699 23.21 22.95 16.29
N VAL A 700 23.41 21.66 16.56
CA VAL A 700 24.68 21.24 17.13
C VAL A 700 25.63 21.28 15.95
N ASP A 701 26.29 22.41 15.78
CA ASP A 701 27.54 22.47 15.03
C ASP A 701 28.50 21.51 15.73
N SER A 702 28.44 20.23 15.36
CA SER A 702 29.51 19.29 15.63
C SER A 702 30.68 19.76 14.77
N ALA A 703 31.55 20.50 15.45
CA ALA A 703 32.84 21.02 14.99
C ALA A 703 33.65 20.01 14.17
#